data_AF-A0AA85JYU3-F1
#
_entry.id   AF-A0AA85JYU3-F1
#
_cell.length_a   1.000
_cell.length_b   1.000
_cell.length_c   1.000
_cell.angle_alpha   90.00
_cell.angle_beta   90.00
_cell.angle_gamma   90.00
#
_symmetry.space_group_name_H-M   'P 1'
#
loop_
_entity.id
_entity.type
_entity.pdbx_description
1 polymer ?
#
loop_
_entity_poly.entity_id
_entity_poly.type
_entity_poly.pdbx_seq_one_letter_code
_entity_poly.pdbx_strand_id
1 'polypeptide(L)'
;MGRKYAYETPRKAMRGQCDGSTVMVQRMHKSTSLESSREWFRKEIQYQMERGGLFEDPFMPANDTSINSNSRSGFRWLRPHELTRKPRFVADGVSRFDIKQGELGNCWVIAALASLSMYPELFNQVVPVDQTFDKSSSKYPYVGMFWFRFWRFGDWFDVVVDDRLPTRNGHLVFMHSADPNEFWSALLEKAYAKLVFSYDALRGGCTAEAMEDFTGGLTELVDLGSKAPDNLFGIMEHALARASLMACSIDADPHEIEANGPLGLILGHAYSVTDIRQVHTNYGSQGVALIRLRNPWGNEREWSGPWSDQSKEWRSIPPDERKRIGLTFDEDGEFWMSFSDFVHYFSRLELCHLGPESISYSPRATTRRRATHRWEMIREEGEWLRNSTAGGCSNFPNTFYMNPQFHVEVMTPDESDRDGCGTLVVGLMQKGLREKHIEPHVIGYSIYRMPPSASNNLLLDRRFFMTNSSVARSPIFINMREVTGRHRLKPGHYVIVPCTFNPNEEAKFMLRIFSERTCDSNELDDVTQITIDSDLPSQPLRTADDHLIERLEIVFNRIAGASGAITYTQLQDILNEAFTKDFPFEGFSRETARSMMALMDADLSGGLGFQEFKKLWMELRIWKTIFKKFDEGHTGSLEAFELRNVMRTIGFHVSNLIYKAIACRYANEKGQVSFDDYILLLVRLSTVFETFKAQERTKDGRAVFGAEDFIRSVIYI
;
A
#
# COMPACT_ATOMS: atom_id res chain seq x y z
N MET A 1 -10.26 -31.84 -11.50
CA MET A 1 -9.57 -31.57 -12.79
C MET A 1 -9.54 -30.05 -12.98
N GLY A 2 -8.55 -29.32 -12.45
CA GLY A 2 -7.26 -29.13 -13.12
C GLY A 2 -7.31 -28.00 -14.18
N ARG A 3 -7.78 -26.80 -13.84
CA ARG A 3 -7.64 -25.63 -14.74
C ARG A 3 -6.27 -24.98 -14.50
N LYS A 4 -5.39 -25.14 -15.49
CA LYS A 4 -4.12 -24.41 -15.60
C LYS A 4 -4.43 -22.92 -15.77
N TYR A 5 -4.07 -22.10 -14.78
CA TYR A 5 -3.88 -20.67 -15.02
C TYR A 5 -2.69 -20.54 -15.99
N ALA A 6 -2.94 -19.99 -17.16
CA ALA A 6 -1.86 -19.69 -18.10
C ALA A 6 -1.00 -18.59 -17.47
N TYR A 7 0.21 -18.95 -17.03
CA TYR A 7 1.23 -17.98 -16.66
C TYR A 7 1.57 -17.14 -17.90
N GLU A 8 1.16 -15.88 -17.89
CA GLU A 8 1.57 -14.91 -18.90
C GLU A 8 3.06 -14.59 -18.71
N THR A 9 3.87 -14.87 -19.72
CA THR A 9 5.27 -14.44 -19.72
C THR A 9 5.37 -12.92 -19.90
N PRO A 10 6.33 -12.22 -19.27
CA PRO A 10 6.52 -10.76 -19.41
C PRO A 10 6.64 -10.27 -20.86
N ARG A 11 7.11 -11.13 -21.77
CA ARG A 11 7.23 -10.83 -23.22
C ARG A 11 5.90 -10.71 -23.95
N LYS A 12 4.79 -11.23 -23.40
CA LYS A 12 3.44 -11.12 -23.97
C LYS A 12 2.69 -9.88 -23.47
N ALA A 13 3.00 -9.39 -22.28
CA ALA A 13 2.41 -8.17 -21.71
C ALA A 13 2.78 -6.90 -22.51
N MET A 14 3.89 -6.92 -23.27
CA MET A 14 4.28 -5.80 -24.15
C MET A 14 3.64 -5.83 -25.55
N ARG A 15 2.83 -6.84 -25.89
CA ARG A 15 2.13 -6.94 -27.18
C ARG A 15 0.66 -7.29 -26.98
N GLY A 16 -0.19 -6.27 -26.94
CA GLY A 16 -1.64 -6.48 -27.01
C GLY A 16 -2.49 -5.27 -26.64
N GLN A 17 -2.52 -4.25 -27.49
CA GLN A 17 -3.77 -3.50 -27.67
C GLN A 17 -4.76 -4.47 -28.30
N CYS A 18 -5.66 -5.05 -27.51
CA CYS A 18 -6.72 -5.89 -28.03
C CYS A 18 -7.81 -4.98 -28.60
N ASP A 19 -8.08 -5.08 -29.90
CA ASP A 19 -9.20 -4.45 -30.63
C ASP A 19 -10.59 -5.05 -30.22
N GLY A 20 -10.84 -5.24 -28.92
CA GLY A 20 -12.06 -5.86 -28.41
C GLY A 20 -12.50 -5.30 -27.06
N SER A 21 -13.72 -5.67 -26.64
CA SER A 21 -14.31 -5.24 -25.37
C SER A 21 -13.43 -5.63 -24.18
N THR A 22 -13.02 -4.63 -23.41
CA THR A 22 -12.13 -4.79 -22.25
C THR A 22 -12.82 -5.60 -21.15
N VAL A 23 -14.14 -5.40 -20.96
CA VAL A 23 -14.90 -6.03 -19.88
C VAL A 23 -15.10 -7.54 -20.07
N MET A 24 -14.81 -8.06 -21.26
CA MET A 24 -14.87 -9.49 -21.57
C MET A 24 -13.58 -10.24 -21.22
N VAL A 25 -12.47 -9.51 -21.08
CA VAL A 25 -11.13 -10.09 -20.85
C VAL A 25 -10.50 -9.62 -19.54
N GLN A 26 -10.97 -8.51 -18.98
CA GLN A 26 -10.51 -7.95 -17.72
C GLN A 26 -11.69 -7.69 -16.78
N ARG A 27 -11.49 -8.03 -15.51
CA ARG A 27 -12.50 -7.83 -14.45
C ARG A 27 -12.70 -6.35 -14.08
N MET A 28 -11.65 -5.55 -14.21
CA MET A 28 -11.63 -4.13 -13.85
C MET A 28 -10.73 -3.37 -14.82
N HIS A 29 -11.04 -2.10 -15.05
CA HIS A 29 -10.30 -1.21 -15.95
C HIS A 29 -9.72 -0.05 -15.16
N LYS A 30 -8.41 0.22 -15.28
CA LYS A 30 -7.79 1.36 -14.60
C LYS A 30 -8.12 2.65 -15.36
N SER A 31 -8.66 3.65 -14.66
CA SER A 31 -8.94 4.98 -15.22
C SER A 31 -8.28 6.10 -14.42
N THR A 32 -8.06 7.24 -15.07
CA THR A 32 -7.42 8.42 -14.46
C THR A 32 -8.43 9.45 -13.97
N SER A 33 -9.63 9.48 -14.56
CA SER A 33 -10.71 10.39 -14.17
C SER A 33 -12.10 9.84 -14.50
N LEU A 34 -13.14 10.43 -13.93
CA LEU A 34 -14.52 10.08 -14.24
C LEU A 34 -14.85 10.35 -15.72
N GLU A 35 -14.29 11.39 -16.32
CA GLU A 35 -14.46 11.71 -17.74
C GLU A 35 -13.87 10.62 -18.63
N SER A 36 -12.64 10.18 -18.35
CA SER A 36 -12.01 9.07 -19.08
C SER A 36 -12.83 7.78 -18.97
N SER A 37 -13.42 7.55 -17.80
CA SER A 37 -14.29 6.41 -17.52
C SER A 37 -15.58 6.46 -18.33
N ARG A 38 -16.21 7.65 -18.43
CA ARG A 38 -17.41 7.87 -19.24
C ARG A 38 -17.16 7.60 -20.72
N GLU A 39 -16.02 8.04 -21.25
CA GLU A 39 -15.64 7.77 -22.64
C GLU A 39 -15.38 6.29 -22.89
N TRP A 40 -14.65 5.64 -22.00
CA TRP A 40 -14.38 4.21 -22.06
C TRP A 40 -15.69 3.40 -21.99
N PHE A 41 -16.56 3.68 -21.03
CA PHE A 41 -17.82 2.93 -20.86
C PHE A 41 -18.75 3.07 -22.07
N ARG A 42 -18.79 4.24 -22.73
CA ARG A 42 -19.52 4.40 -24.00
C ARG A 42 -19.02 3.46 -25.09
N LYS A 43 -17.71 3.24 -25.19
CA LYS A 43 -17.13 2.29 -26.15
C LYS A 43 -17.52 0.86 -25.80
N GLU A 44 -17.52 0.49 -24.51
CA GLU A 44 -17.95 -0.84 -24.07
C GLU A 44 -19.45 -1.10 -24.34
N ILE A 45 -20.32 -0.10 -24.15
CA ILE A 45 -21.72 -0.19 -24.57
C ILE A 45 -21.83 -0.42 -26.08
N GLN A 46 -21.08 0.36 -26.88
CA GLN A 46 -21.10 0.22 -28.33
C GLN A 46 -20.70 -1.19 -28.78
N TYR A 47 -19.62 -1.75 -28.21
CA TYR A 47 -19.23 -3.13 -28.46
C TYR A 47 -20.33 -4.13 -28.08
N GLN A 48 -21.01 -3.92 -26.95
CA GLN A 48 -22.10 -4.80 -26.54
C GLN A 48 -23.33 -4.67 -27.46
N MET A 49 -23.64 -3.47 -27.96
CA MET A 49 -24.70 -3.25 -28.96
C MET A 49 -24.39 -3.98 -30.27
N GLU A 50 -23.14 -3.91 -30.75
CA GLU A 50 -22.69 -4.60 -31.97
C GLU A 50 -22.72 -6.12 -31.83
N ARG A 51 -22.33 -6.63 -30.65
CA ARG A 51 -22.44 -8.06 -30.31
C ARG A 51 -23.89 -8.52 -30.20
N GLY A 52 -24.78 -7.64 -29.77
CA GLY A 52 -26.20 -7.92 -29.55
C GLY A 52 -26.48 -8.65 -28.23
N GLY A 53 -27.76 -8.61 -27.82
CA GLY A 53 -28.22 -9.19 -26.56
C GLY A 53 -27.86 -8.34 -25.34
N LEU A 54 -28.29 -8.81 -24.16
CA LEU A 54 -27.92 -8.18 -22.88
C LEU A 54 -26.58 -8.72 -22.41
N PHE A 55 -25.79 -7.86 -21.76
CA PHE A 55 -24.50 -8.23 -21.20
C PHE A 55 -24.65 -9.34 -20.15
N GLU A 56 -23.70 -10.27 -20.20
CA GLU A 56 -23.52 -11.32 -19.23
C GLU A 56 -22.08 -11.29 -18.75
N ASP A 57 -21.90 -11.03 -17.46
CA ASP A 57 -20.59 -10.84 -16.86
C ASP A 57 -19.82 -12.17 -16.73
N PRO A 58 -18.67 -12.33 -17.40
CA PRO A 58 -17.88 -13.56 -17.31
C PRO A 58 -17.14 -13.70 -15.97
N PHE A 59 -16.97 -12.60 -15.22
CA PHE A 59 -16.22 -12.58 -13.96
C PHE A 59 -17.11 -12.64 -12.72
N MET A 60 -18.42 -12.45 -12.89
CA MET A 60 -19.42 -12.57 -11.82
C MET A 60 -20.67 -13.30 -12.34
N PRO A 61 -20.55 -14.61 -12.69
CA PRO A 61 -21.63 -15.34 -13.31
C PRO A 61 -22.83 -15.47 -12.36
N ALA A 62 -24.04 -15.42 -12.93
CA ALA A 62 -25.30 -15.48 -12.19
C ALA A 62 -25.61 -16.90 -11.63
N ASN A 63 -24.78 -17.38 -10.72
CA ASN A 63 -24.90 -18.68 -10.05
C ASN A 63 -24.26 -18.65 -8.64
N ASP A 64 -24.31 -19.78 -7.94
CA ASP A 64 -23.83 -19.91 -6.56
C ASP A 64 -22.35 -19.54 -6.37
N THR A 65 -21.48 -19.67 -7.39
CA THR A 65 -20.05 -19.34 -7.25
C THR A 65 -19.78 -17.87 -6.99
N SER A 66 -20.68 -16.98 -7.44
CA SER A 66 -20.62 -15.55 -7.15
C SER A 66 -21.17 -15.18 -5.78
N ILE A 67 -21.92 -16.09 -5.16
CA ILE A 67 -22.43 -15.95 -3.79
C ILE A 67 -21.38 -16.50 -2.83
N ASN A 68 -21.23 -17.82 -2.81
CA ASN A 68 -20.34 -18.59 -1.96
C ASN A 68 -20.02 -19.90 -2.70
N SER A 69 -18.73 -20.14 -3.00
CA SER A 69 -18.28 -21.31 -3.76
C SER A 69 -18.56 -22.66 -3.10
N ASN A 70 -18.85 -22.68 -1.79
CA ASN A 70 -18.99 -23.89 -0.98
C ASN A 70 -20.45 -24.23 -0.62
N SER A 71 -21.45 -23.46 -1.06
CA SER A 71 -22.86 -23.66 -0.67
C SER A 71 -23.83 -23.52 -1.84
N ARG A 72 -24.91 -24.31 -1.82
CA ARG A 72 -26.05 -24.15 -2.71
C ARG A 72 -27.05 -23.20 -2.07
N SER A 73 -27.11 -21.97 -2.57
CA SER A 73 -27.93 -20.92 -1.96
C SER A 73 -29.40 -20.99 -2.35
N GLY A 74 -29.71 -21.60 -3.51
CA GLY A 74 -31.08 -21.69 -4.04
C GLY A 74 -31.62 -20.36 -4.58
N PHE A 75 -30.77 -19.34 -4.75
CA PHE A 75 -31.18 -18.05 -5.29
C PHE A 75 -31.50 -18.10 -6.78
N ARG A 76 -32.47 -17.29 -7.19
CA ARG A 76 -32.77 -17.00 -8.59
C ARG A 76 -32.17 -15.66 -8.96
N TRP A 77 -31.46 -15.60 -10.08
CA TRP A 77 -30.87 -14.36 -10.56
C TRP A 77 -31.78 -13.71 -11.58
N LEU A 78 -32.34 -12.54 -11.24
CA LEU A 78 -33.31 -11.83 -12.06
C LEU A 78 -32.81 -10.41 -12.36
N ARG A 79 -33.11 -9.89 -13.54
CA ARG A 79 -32.85 -8.49 -13.89
C ARG A 79 -33.97 -7.58 -13.35
N PRO A 80 -33.72 -6.29 -13.09
CA PRO A 80 -34.74 -5.33 -12.67
C PRO A 80 -36.00 -5.29 -13.55
N HIS A 81 -35.86 -5.45 -14.87
CA HIS A 81 -36.99 -5.55 -15.80
C HIS A 81 -37.89 -6.79 -15.60
N GLU A 82 -37.39 -7.82 -14.92
CA GLU A 82 -38.15 -9.02 -14.56
C GLU A 82 -38.85 -8.87 -13.20
N LEU A 83 -38.42 -7.89 -12.39
CA LEU A 83 -38.94 -7.63 -11.05
C LEU A 83 -39.99 -6.51 -11.04
N THR A 84 -39.80 -5.47 -11.85
CA THR A 84 -40.72 -4.33 -11.95
C THR A 84 -40.91 -3.87 -13.40
N ARG A 85 -42.04 -3.20 -13.66
CA ARG A 85 -42.39 -2.64 -14.96
C ARG A 85 -41.61 -1.39 -15.33
N LYS A 86 -41.09 -0.65 -14.34
CA LYS A 86 -40.41 0.64 -14.55
C LYS A 86 -39.14 0.74 -13.71
N PRO A 87 -38.12 -0.09 -13.98
CA PRO A 87 -36.87 0.00 -13.23
C PRO A 87 -36.19 1.35 -13.49
N ARG A 88 -35.69 1.97 -12.43
CA ARG A 88 -34.93 3.21 -12.40
C ARG A 88 -33.57 2.92 -11.79
N PHE A 89 -32.52 3.52 -12.34
CA PHE A 89 -31.19 3.40 -11.73
C PHE A 89 -31.17 4.20 -10.43
N VAL A 90 -31.42 5.51 -10.55
CA VAL A 90 -31.74 6.44 -9.46
C VAL A 90 -33.15 6.97 -9.70
N ALA A 91 -33.99 6.96 -8.67
CA ALA A 91 -35.40 7.29 -8.75
C ALA A 91 -35.66 8.79 -8.62
N ASP A 92 -35.34 9.36 -7.45
CA ASP A 92 -35.72 10.71 -7.02
C ASP A 92 -34.54 11.39 -6.29
N GLY A 93 -33.37 11.35 -6.95
CA GLY A 93 -32.09 11.72 -6.34
C GLY A 93 -31.53 10.59 -5.48
N VAL A 94 -30.30 10.77 -4.98
CA VAL A 94 -29.66 9.80 -4.10
C VAL A 94 -30.16 10.05 -2.69
N SER A 95 -30.86 9.07 -2.13
CA SER A 95 -31.40 9.14 -0.78
C SER A 95 -30.89 7.99 0.07
N ARG A 96 -30.98 8.18 1.38
CA ARG A 96 -30.65 7.14 2.37
C ARG A 96 -31.61 5.94 2.30
N PHE A 97 -32.85 6.17 1.87
CA PHE A 97 -33.85 5.11 1.78
C PHE A 97 -33.50 4.10 0.69
N ASP A 98 -32.56 4.45 -0.17
CA ASP A 98 -32.06 3.63 -1.26
C ASP A 98 -31.12 2.53 -0.77
N ILE A 99 -30.66 2.60 0.49
CA ILE A 99 -29.65 1.70 1.07
C ILE A 99 -30.23 0.95 2.27
N LYS A 100 -30.84 -0.21 2.03
CA LYS A 100 -31.26 -1.14 3.08
C LYS A 100 -30.39 -2.39 3.08
N GLN A 101 -30.00 -2.83 4.27
CA GLN A 101 -29.27 -4.07 4.46
C GLN A 101 -30.15 -5.28 4.16
N GLY A 102 -29.58 -6.26 3.46
CA GLY A 102 -30.21 -7.57 3.24
C GLY A 102 -29.63 -8.64 4.16
N GLU A 103 -29.57 -9.90 3.69
CA GLU A 103 -29.10 -11.05 4.49
C GLU A 103 -27.55 -11.15 4.62
N LEU A 104 -26.83 -10.16 4.11
CA LEU A 104 -25.37 -10.12 4.13
C LEU A 104 -24.89 -9.23 5.30
N GLY A 105 -23.91 -9.70 6.07
CA GLY A 105 -23.30 -8.94 7.16
C GLY A 105 -22.29 -7.90 6.64
N ASN A 106 -22.75 -6.96 5.82
CA ASN A 106 -21.95 -5.92 5.19
C ASN A 106 -22.36 -4.49 5.62
N CYS A 107 -22.88 -4.35 6.84
CA CYS A 107 -23.25 -3.06 7.45
C CYS A 107 -22.13 -2.01 7.33
N TRP A 108 -20.86 -2.43 7.39
CA TRP A 108 -19.68 -1.59 7.20
C TRP A 108 -19.62 -0.88 5.83
N VAL A 109 -20.05 -1.56 4.76
CA VAL A 109 -20.13 -0.97 3.41
C VAL A 109 -21.27 0.05 3.36
N ILE A 110 -22.43 -0.32 3.91
CA ILE A 110 -23.64 0.52 3.97
C ILE A 110 -23.35 1.81 4.72
N ALA A 111 -22.63 1.73 5.84
CA ALA A 111 -22.21 2.87 6.64
C ALA A 111 -21.39 3.88 5.83
N ALA A 112 -20.36 3.38 5.13
CA ALA A 112 -19.51 4.20 4.26
C ALA A 112 -20.32 4.83 3.11
N LEU A 113 -21.24 4.08 2.49
CA LEU A 113 -22.11 4.61 1.43
C LEU A 113 -23.09 5.66 1.94
N ALA A 114 -23.66 5.46 3.12
CA ALA A 114 -24.54 6.44 3.75
C ALA A 114 -23.79 7.75 4.00
N SER A 115 -22.55 7.69 4.49
CA SER A 115 -21.67 8.85 4.61
C SER A 115 -21.38 9.50 3.26
N LEU A 116 -21.06 8.71 2.23
CA LEU A 116 -20.76 9.20 0.88
C LEU A 116 -21.95 9.89 0.21
N SER A 117 -23.17 9.36 0.40
CA SER A 117 -24.40 9.87 -0.23
C SER A 117 -24.70 11.34 0.12
N MET A 118 -24.15 11.83 1.25
CA MET A 118 -24.26 13.21 1.69
C MET A 118 -23.41 14.18 0.85
N TYR A 119 -22.55 13.67 -0.02
CA TYR A 119 -21.61 14.44 -0.84
C TYR A 119 -21.81 14.09 -2.32
N PRO A 120 -22.74 14.75 -3.03
CA PRO A 120 -23.16 14.35 -4.38
C PRO A 120 -22.03 14.23 -5.40
N GLU A 121 -21.02 15.10 -5.33
CA GLU A 121 -19.88 15.09 -6.24
C GLU A 121 -18.95 13.90 -5.99
N LEU A 122 -18.61 13.60 -4.73
CA LEU A 122 -17.86 12.39 -4.34
C LEU A 122 -18.67 11.12 -4.66
N PHE A 123 -19.96 11.11 -4.35
CA PHE A 123 -20.85 10.02 -4.67
C PHE A 123 -20.85 9.72 -6.16
N ASN A 124 -20.95 10.76 -7.00
CA ASN A 124 -20.95 10.61 -8.45
C ASN A 124 -19.60 10.13 -9.02
N GLN A 125 -18.51 10.19 -8.26
CA GLN A 125 -17.26 9.52 -8.65
C GLN A 125 -17.41 8.00 -8.59
N VAL A 126 -18.08 7.48 -7.56
CA VAL A 126 -18.24 6.04 -7.33
C VAL A 126 -19.44 5.48 -8.10
N VAL A 127 -20.55 6.22 -8.07
CA VAL A 127 -21.84 5.87 -8.67
C VAL A 127 -22.23 6.96 -9.67
N PRO A 128 -21.83 6.83 -10.95
CA PRO A 128 -22.22 7.78 -11.97
C PRO A 128 -23.72 7.72 -12.23
N VAL A 129 -24.44 8.77 -11.81
CA VAL A 129 -25.92 8.77 -11.73
C VAL A 129 -26.60 8.92 -13.09
N ASP A 130 -25.84 9.13 -14.16
CA ASP A 130 -26.33 9.31 -15.53
C ASP A 130 -26.67 8.00 -16.27
N GLN A 131 -26.56 6.85 -15.58
CA GLN A 131 -26.94 5.52 -16.06
C GLN A 131 -28.46 5.29 -16.03
N THR A 132 -28.97 4.37 -16.86
CA THR A 132 -30.41 4.12 -16.97
C THR A 132 -30.76 2.73 -17.50
N PHE A 133 -32.00 2.32 -17.25
CA PHE A 133 -32.63 1.12 -17.81
C PHE A 133 -33.33 1.36 -19.16
N ASP A 134 -33.32 2.61 -19.66
CA ASP A 134 -33.95 2.97 -20.93
C ASP A 134 -33.04 2.67 -22.14
N LYS A 135 -33.56 1.88 -23.08
CA LYS A 135 -32.89 1.57 -24.36
C LYS A 135 -32.74 2.77 -25.28
N SER A 136 -33.57 3.80 -25.11
CA SER A 136 -33.60 5.00 -25.95
C SER A 136 -32.67 6.12 -25.47
N SER A 137 -31.98 5.92 -24.34
CA SER A 137 -31.03 6.87 -23.78
C SER A 137 -29.95 7.28 -24.79
N SER A 138 -29.76 8.58 -24.99
CA SER A 138 -28.75 9.10 -25.93
C SER A 138 -27.32 9.05 -25.38
N LYS A 139 -27.16 8.86 -24.06
CA LYS A 139 -25.85 8.82 -23.40
C LYS A 139 -25.35 7.40 -23.17
N TYR A 140 -26.19 6.57 -22.55
CA TYR A 140 -25.89 5.18 -22.23
C TYR A 140 -27.15 4.33 -22.45
N PRO A 141 -27.39 3.86 -23.69
CA PRO A 141 -28.48 2.93 -23.99
C PRO A 141 -28.42 1.69 -23.12
N TYR A 142 -29.57 1.22 -22.64
CA TYR A 142 -29.63 -0.02 -21.85
C TYR A 142 -29.23 -1.26 -22.66
N VAL A 143 -28.11 -1.85 -22.27
CA VAL A 143 -27.58 -3.14 -22.76
C VAL A 143 -27.36 -4.15 -21.62
N GLY A 144 -27.95 -3.90 -20.45
CA GLY A 144 -27.75 -4.73 -19.26
C GLY A 144 -26.38 -4.57 -18.61
N MET A 145 -25.70 -3.43 -18.81
CA MET A 145 -24.40 -3.07 -18.22
C MET A 145 -24.55 -1.86 -17.31
N PHE A 146 -23.93 -1.93 -16.13
CA PHE A 146 -23.79 -0.81 -15.21
C PHE A 146 -22.34 -0.72 -14.73
N TRP A 147 -21.84 0.49 -14.51
CA TRP A 147 -20.46 0.75 -14.11
C TRP A 147 -20.37 1.55 -12.82
N PHE A 148 -19.34 1.23 -12.05
CA PHE A 148 -18.99 1.87 -10.79
C PHE A 148 -17.49 2.07 -10.72
N ARG A 149 -17.03 3.02 -9.91
CA ARG A 149 -15.59 3.29 -9.75
C ARG A 149 -15.19 3.08 -8.30
N PHE A 150 -14.10 2.36 -8.09
CA PHE A 150 -13.53 2.13 -6.78
C PHE A 150 -12.06 2.50 -6.79
N TRP A 151 -11.62 3.15 -5.72
CA TRP A 151 -10.21 3.38 -5.47
C TRP A 151 -9.58 2.10 -4.93
N ARG A 152 -8.44 1.70 -5.49
CA ARG A 152 -7.66 0.55 -5.03
C ARG A 152 -6.18 0.86 -5.07
N PHE A 153 -5.57 0.89 -3.89
CA PHE A 153 -4.13 0.98 -3.72
C PHE A 153 -3.48 2.10 -4.54
N GLY A 154 -4.09 3.28 -4.55
CA GLY A 154 -3.59 4.48 -5.24
C GLY A 154 -4.29 4.83 -6.54
N ASP A 155 -5.03 3.90 -7.13
CA ASP A 155 -5.57 4.04 -8.48
C ASP A 155 -7.08 3.86 -8.51
N TRP A 156 -7.75 4.57 -9.41
CA TRP A 156 -9.17 4.38 -9.67
C TRP A 156 -9.39 3.26 -10.69
N PHE A 157 -10.33 2.37 -10.38
CA PHE A 157 -10.73 1.27 -11.24
C PHE A 157 -12.22 1.29 -11.51
N ASP A 158 -12.57 1.18 -12.79
CA ASP A 158 -13.93 0.94 -13.25
C ASP A 158 -14.27 -0.54 -13.19
N VAL A 159 -15.42 -0.83 -12.61
CA VAL A 159 -15.99 -2.17 -12.50
C VAL A 159 -17.37 -2.16 -13.15
N VAL A 160 -17.49 -2.93 -14.23
CA VAL A 160 -18.76 -3.13 -14.93
C VAL A 160 -19.40 -4.43 -14.47
N VAL A 161 -20.69 -4.41 -14.17
CA VAL A 161 -21.50 -5.58 -13.85
C VAL A 161 -22.69 -5.68 -14.77
N ASP A 162 -23.18 -6.91 -15.00
CA ASP A 162 -24.53 -7.08 -15.50
C ASP A 162 -25.58 -6.81 -14.40
N ASP A 163 -26.83 -6.60 -14.78
CA ASP A 163 -27.92 -6.26 -13.86
C ASP A 163 -28.69 -7.47 -13.28
N ARG A 164 -28.19 -8.71 -13.42
CA ARG A 164 -28.82 -9.86 -12.75
C ARG A 164 -28.51 -9.81 -11.26
N LEU A 165 -29.54 -9.78 -10.41
CA LEU A 165 -29.39 -9.68 -8.96
C LEU A 165 -29.93 -10.96 -8.27
N PRO A 166 -29.33 -11.39 -7.14
CA PRO A 166 -29.82 -12.54 -6.36
C PRO A 166 -31.18 -12.25 -5.73
N THR A 167 -32.13 -13.15 -5.97
CA THR A 167 -33.50 -13.05 -5.46
C THR A 167 -33.98 -14.34 -4.80
N ARG A 168 -34.92 -14.17 -3.87
CA ARG A 168 -35.70 -15.26 -3.28
C ARG A 168 -37.16 -14.85 -3.31
N ASN A 169 -38.02 -15.73 -3.84
CA ASN A 169 -39.46 -15.47 -3.99
C ASN A 169 -39.79 -14.15 -4.73
N GLY A 170 -38.96 -13.73 -5.69
CA GLY A 170 -39.18 -12.49 -6.45
C GLY A 170 -38.75 -11.21 -5.75
N HIS A 171 -38.07 -11.30 -4.60
CA HIS A 171 -37.53 -10.16 -3.86
C HIS A 171 -36.00 -10.22 -3.80
N LEU A 172 -35.34 -9.05 -3.81
CA LEU A 172 -33.90 -8.93 -3.62
C LEU A 172 -33.51 -9.45 -2.23
N VAL A 173 -32.41 -10.21 -2.15
CA VAL A 173 -31.95 -10.83 -0.89
C VAL A 173 -30.91 -9.95 -0.17
N PHE A 174 -30.11 -9.23 -0.93
CA PHE A 174 -29.04 -8.38 -0.40
C PHE A 174 -29.44 -6.91 -0.40
N MET A 175 -28.48 -5.98 -0.57
CA MET A 175 -28.75 -4.55 -0.50
C MET A 175 -29.81 -4.12 -1.51
N HIS A 176 -30.78 -3.30 -1.08
CA HIS A 176 -31.86 -2.81 -1.93
C HIS A 176 -32.45 -1.47 -1.44
N SER A 177 -33.18 -0.78 -2.32
CA SER A 177 -33.91 0.45 -1.99
C SER A 177 -35.26 0.16 -1.33
N ALA A 178 -35.75 1.11 -0.54
CA ALA A 178 -37.14 1.16 -0.12
C ALA A 178 -38.10 1.33 -1.30
N ASP A 179 -37.69 2.05 -2.36
CA ASP A 179 -38.44 2.11 -3.62
C ASP A 179 -38.18 0.81 -4.39
N PRO A 180 -39.22 -0.03 -4.62
CA PRO A 180 -39.06 -1.28 -5.37
C PRO A 180 -38.66 -1.08 -6.84
N ASN A 181 -38.63 0.17 -7.32
CA ASN A 181 -38.22 0.52 -8.67
C ASN A 181 -36.77 1.01 -8.77
N GLU A 182 -36.03 1.14 -7.68
CA GLU A 182 -34.69 1.71 -7.68
C GLU A 182 -33.61 0.66 -7.37
N PHE A 183 -32.51 0.66 -8.15
CA PHE A 183 -31.56 -0.46 -8.16
C PHE A 183 -30.07 -0.08 -8.07
N TRP A 184 -29.70 1.20 -7.99
CA TRP A 184 -28.28 1.58 -7.96
C TRP A 184 -27.49 0.95 -6.81
N SER A 185 -28.08 0.86 -5.61
CA SER A 185 -27.43 0.33 -4.41
C SER A 185 -27.17 -1.16 -4.51
N ALA A 186 -28.16 -1.93 -4.99
CA ALA A 186 -28.03 -3.36 -5.25
C ALA A 186 -26.94 -3.68 -6.28
N LEU A 187 -26.86 -2.86 -7.34
CA LEU A 187 -25.86 -3.00 -8.41
C LEU A 187 -24.46 -2.59 -7.94
N LEU A 188 -24.36 -1.57 -7.08
CA LEU A 188 -23.12 -1.14 -6.47
C LEU A 188 -22.54 -2.22 -5.56
N GLU A 189 -23.37 -2.82 -4.70
CA GLU A 189 -22.98 -3.95 -3.86
C GLU A 189 -22.47 -5.12 -4.72
N LYS A 190 -23.15 -5.42 -5.83
CA LYS A 190 -22.70 -6.44 -6.79
C LYS A 190 -21.33 -6.10 -7.39
N ALA A 191 -21.10 -4.86 -7.79
CA ALA A 191 -19.83 -4.41 -8.34
C ALA A 191 -18.70 -4.49 -7.31
N TYR A 192 -18.99 -4.15 -6.05
CA TYR A 192 -18.04 -4.27 -4.96
C TYR A 192 -17.75 -5.75 -4.63
N ALA A 193 -18.77 -6.61 -4.62
CA ALA A 193 -18.63 -8.06 -4.50
C ALA A 193 -17.75 -8.64 -5.63
N LYS A 194 -17.94 -8.20 -6.87
CA LYS A 194 -17.08 -8.59 -8.02
C LYS A 194 -15.63 -8.15 -7.80
N LEU A 195 -15.40 -6.94 -7.28
CA LEU A 195 -14.07 -6.44 -6.96
C LEU A 195 -13.37 -7.34 -5.93
N VAL A 196 -14.10 -7.81 -4.91
CA VAL A 196 -13.61 -8.74 -3.88
C VAL A 196 -13.95 -10.22 -4.15
N PHE A 197 -14.23 -10.58 -5.41
CA PHE A 197 -14.46 -11.94 -5.95
C PHE A 197 -15.80 -12.62 -5.64
N SER A 198 -16.51 -12.29 -4.56
CA SER A 198 -17.82 -12.88 -4.25
C SER A 198 -18.61 -12.03 -3.26
N TYR A 199 -19.92 -12.27 -3.13
CA TYR A 199 -20.72 -11.66 -2.07
C TYR A 199 -20.26 -12.11 -0.68
N ASP A 200 -19.89 -13.38 -0.50
CA ASP A 200 -19.43 -13.90 0.80
C ASP A 200 -18.16 -13.19 1.30
N ALA A 201 -17.29 -12.76 0.38
CA ALA A 201 -16.08 -12.00 0.71
C ALA A 201 -16.34 -10.59 1.27
N LEU A 202 -17.59 -10.10 1.22
CA LEU A 202 -18.02 -8.85 1.87
C LEU A 202 -18.46 -9.04 3.33
N ARG A 203 -18.57 -10.29 3.82
CA ARG A 203 -18.85 -10.55 5.24
C ARG A 203 -17.65 -10.15 6.09
N GLY A 204 -17.89 -9.36 7.14
CA GLY A 204 -16.87 -9.03 8.14
C GLY A 204 -15.74 -8.15 7.61
N GLY A 205 -16.04 -6.89 7.31
CA GLY A 205 -15.05 -5.86 6.98
C GLY A 205 -15.12 -4.66 7.93
N CYS A 206 -14.26 -3.68 7.71
CA CYS A 206 -14.22 -2.43 8.48
C CYS A 206 -14.69 -1.26 7.61
N THR A 207 -15.51 -0.38 8.17
CA THR A 207 -16.07 0.78 7.45
C THR A 207 -14.96 1.67 6.86
N ALA A 208 -13.81 1.78 7.53
CA ALA A 208 -12.61 2.43 7.03
C ALA A 208 -12.14 1.90 5.66
N GLU A 209 -12.19 0.58 5.45
CA GLU A 209 -11.79 -0.04 4.18
C GLU A 209 -12.73 0.40 3.04
N ALA A 210 -14.03 0.47 3.31
CA ALA A 210 -15.02 0.93 2.34
C ALA A 210 -14.88 2.44 2.08
N MET A 211 -14.66 3.25 3.12
CA MET A 211 -14.42 4.69 2.96
C MET A 211 -13.20 4.96 2.07
N GLU A 212 -12.11 4.23 2.26
CA GLU A 212 -10.92 4.29 1.40
C GLU A 212 -11.25 3.88 -0.04
N ASP A 213 -11.94 2.76 -0.23
CA ASP A 213 -12.29 2.27 -1.57
C ASP A 213 -13.28 3.19 -2.31
N PHE A 214 -14.06 4.00 -1.60
CA PHE A 214 -15.00 4.95 -2.19
C PHE A 214 -14.45 6.36 -2.38
N THR A 215 -13.38 6.72 -1.66
CA THR A 215 -12.92 8.11 -1.66
C THR A 215 -11.45 8.28 -2.01
N GLY A 216 -10.64 7.22 -1.92
CA GLY A 216 -9.17 7.33 -1.93
C GLY A 216 -8.58 8.08 -0.74
N GLY A 217 -9.40 8.42 0.26
CA GLY A 217 -8.98 9.07 1.50
C GLY A 217 -8.18 8.15 2.42
N LEU A 218 -7.64 8.72 3.49
CA LEU A 218 -6.95 8.00 4.57
C LEU A 218 -7.84 8.00 5.81
N THR A 219 -8.15 6.81 6.35
CA THR A 219 -9.05 6.70 7.50
C THR A 219 -8.28 6.50 8.81
N GLU A 220 -8.51 7.39 9.77
CA GLU A 220 -8.09 7.22 11.15
C GLU A 220 -9.17 6.54 11.98
N LEU A 221 -8.76 5.63 12.85
CA LEU A 221 -9.63 4.97 13.82
C LEU A 221 -9.31 5.52 15.22
N VAL A 222 -10.34 5.98 15.92
CA VAL A 222 -10.23 6.54 17.27
C VAL A 222 -11.11 5.73 18.21
N ASP A 223 -10.49 5.09 19.21
CA ASP A 223 -11.18 4.49 20.35
C ASP A 223 -11.78 5.61 21.22
N LEU A 224 -13.08 5.56 21.48
CA LEU A 224 -13.79 6.52 22.33
C LEU A 224 -13.77 6.08 23.82
N GLY A 225 -14.52 6.76 24.67
CA GLY A 225 -14.49 6.56 26.12
C GLY A 225 -13.19 7.07 26.75
N SER A 226 -12.62 6.30 27.68
CA SER A 226 -11.43 6.72 28.43
C SER A 226 -10.14 6.77 27.60
N LYS A 227 -10.16 6.27 26.37
CA LYS A 227 -9.02 6.29 25.44
C LYS A 227 -9.08 7.45 24.44
N ALA A 228 -10.18 8.21 24.43
CA ALA A 228 -10.35 9.32 23.51
C ALA A 228 -9.27 10.40 23.74
N PRO A 229 -8.73 11.01 22.68
CA PRO A 229 -7.81 12.15 22.82
C PRO A 229 -8.48 13.34 23.53
N ASP A 230 -7.75 14.02 24.41
CA ASP A 230 -8.28 15.19 25.15
C ASP A 230 -8.81 16.30 24.22
N ASN A 231 -8.17 16.50 23.06
CA ASN A 231 -8.57 17.48 22.05
C ASN A 231 -9.42 16.88 20.90
N LEU A 232 -10.15 15.79 21.15
CA LEU A 232 -10.94 15.11 20.12
C LEU A 232 -11.95 16.05 19.44
N PHE A 233 -12.60 16.93 20.21
CA PHE A 233 -13.54 17.91 19.66
C PHE A 233 -12.89 18.80 18.59
N GLY A 234 -11.71 19.37 18.88
CA GLY A 234 -10.96 20.17 17.92
C GLY A 234 -10.53 19.37 16.70
N ILE A 235 -10.06 18.12 16.89
CA ILE A 235 -9.71 17.22 15.78
C ILE A 235 -10.90 17.03 14.83
N MET A 236 -12.10 16.80 15.37
CA MET A 236 -13.33 16.63 14.58
C MET A 236 -13.77 17.92 13.90
N GLU A 237 -13.67 19.07 14.56
CA GLU A 237 -13.94 20.38 13.95
C GLU A 237 -13.02 20.65 12.76
N HIS A 238 -11.72 20.40 12.93
CA HIS A 238 -10.73 20.52 11.86
C HIS A 238 -11.00 19.52 10.73
N ALA A 239 -11.37 18.27 11.05
CA ALA A 239 -11.74 17.26 10.06
C ALA A 239 -12.95 17.71 9.22
N LEU A 240 -14.01 18.24 9.84
CA LEU A 240 -15.19 18.78 9.16
C LEU A 240 -14.88 20.02 8.32
N ALA A 241 -14.02 20.91 8.84
CA ALA A 241 -13.56 22.09 8.10
C ALA A 241 -12.81 21.71 6.82
N ARG A 242 -12.11 20.58 6.83
CA ARG A 242 -11.42 19.96 5.69
C ARG A 242 -12.30 19.00 4.87
N ALA A 243 -13.60 18.95 5.15
CA ALA A 243 -14.57 18.06 4.51
C ALA A 243 -14.23 16.57 4.58
N SER A 244 -13.61 16.13 5.67
CA SER A 244 -13.41 14.71 5.97
C SER A 244 -14.77 14.04 6.20
N LEU A 245 -14.90 12.78 5.78
CA LEU A 245 -16.06 11.96 6.13
C LEU A 245 -15.86 11.39 7.53
N MET A 246 -16.93 11.28 8.29
CA MET A 246 -16.85 10.78 9.66
C MET A 246 -17.99 9.82 9.95
N ALA A 247 -17.65 8.65 10.48
CA ALA A 247 -18.61 7.66 10.96
C ALA A 247 -18.25 7.21 12.37
N CYS A 248 -19.20 6.63 13.08
CA CYS A 248 -18.99 6.13 14.43
C CYS A 248 -19.85 4.91 14.66
N SER A 249 -19.48 4.09 15.65
CA SER A 249 -20.22 2.89 15.98
C SER A 249 -20.18 2.62 17.48
N ILE A 250 -21.10 1.77 17.90
CA ILE A 250 -21.18 1.25 19.27
C ILE A 250 -20.92 -0.25 19.18
N ASP A 251 -20.01 -0.78 19.99
CA ASP A 251 -19.69 -2.21 19.99
C ASP A 251 -20.89 -3.01 20.57
N ALA A 252 -21.19 -4.18 20.00
CA ALA A 252 -22.21 -5.13 20.46
C ALA A 252 -21.58 -6.48 20.82
N ASP A 253 -22.37 -7.37 21.44
CA ASP A 253 -21.98 -8.78 21.55
C ASP A 253 -21.81 -9.36 20.12
N PRO A 254 -20.72 -10.09 19.82
CA PRO A 254 -20.49 -10.67 18.50
C PRO A 254 -21.60 -11.60 17.99
N HIS A 255 -22.44 -12.14 18.87
CA HIS A 255 -23.58 -13.00 18.52
C HIS A 255 -24.87 -12.22 18.27
N GLU A 256 -24.89 -10.93 18.61
CA GLU A 256 -26.03 -10.05 18.42
C GLU A 256 -25.75 -9.07 17.28
N ILE A 257 -26.45 -9.26 16.17
CA ILE A 257 -26.44 -8.31 15.07
C ILE A 257 -27.45 -7.22 15.42
N GLU A 258 -26.96 -5.98 15.51
CA GLU A 258 -27.80 -4.78 15.59
C GLU A 258 -28.75 -4.75 16.81
N ALA A 259 -28.19 -4.90 18.01
CA ALA A 259 -28.94 -4.96 19.26
C ALA A 259 -29.49 -3.60 19.73
N ASN A 260 -30.58 -3.61 20.50
CA ASN A 260 -31.13 -2.39 21.09
C ASN A 260 -30.23 -1.89 22.23
N GLY A 261 -29.70 -0.67 22.07
CA GLY A 261 -28.95 0.04 23.08
C GLY A 261 -29.81 0.98 23.94
N PRO A 262 -29.19 1.68 24.90
CA PRO A 262 -29.88 2.65 25.74
C PRO A 262 -30.33 3.88 24.93
N LEU A 263 -31.42 4.51 25.36
CA LEU A 263 -31.88 5.81 24.85
C LEU A 263 -32.08 5.86 23.32
N GLY A 264 -32.49 4.74 22.71
CA GLY A 264 -32.78 4.65 21.29
C GLY A 264 -31.57 4.35 20.39
N LEU A 265 -30.35 4.28 20.94
CA LEU A 265 -29.15 3.89 20.20
C LEU A 265 -29.16 2.40 19.84
N ILE A 266 -28.47 2.03 18.77
CA ILE A 266 -28.35 0.66 18.27
C ILE A 266 -26.88 0.23 18.38
N LEU A 267 -26.64 -0.91 19.01
CA LEU A 267 -25.32 -1.51 19.18
C LEU A 267 -24.97 -2.33 17.93
N GLY A 268 -23.69 -2.43 17.58
CA GLY A 268 -23.23 -3.17 16.40
C GLY A 268 -23.63 -2.50 15.08
N HIS A 269 -23.96 -1.21 15.14
CA HIS A 269 -24.46 -0.42 14.02
C HIS A 269 -23.62 0.85 13.83
N ALA A 270 -23.58 1.34 12.59
CA ALA A 270 -22.80 2.50 12.23
C ALA A 270 -23.68 3.73 11.99
N TYR A 271 -23.20 4.86 12.49
CA TYR A 271 -23.81 6.18 12.41
C TYR A 271 -22.87 7.13 11.67
N SER A 272 -23.42 8.09 10.92
CA SER A 272 -22.61 9.14 10.28
C SER A 272 -22.56 10.38 11.18
N VAL A 273 -21.40 11.03 11.29
CA VAL A 273 -21.30 12.33 11.97
C VAL A 273 -21.45 13.43 10.91
N THR A 274 -22.47 14.27 11.04
CA THR A 274 -22.82 15.26 9.99
C THR A 274 -22.48 16.69 10.36
N ASP A 275 -22.37 17.00 11.65
CA ASP A 275 -21.92 18.31 12.15
C ASP A 275 -21.36 18.22 13.57
N ILE A 276 -20.49 19.17 13.94
CA ILE A 276 -20.01 19.36 15.31
C ILE A 276 -19.83 20.86 15.54
N ARG A 277 -20.37 21.37 16.65
CA ARG A 277 -20.37 22.82 16.92
C ARG A 277 -20.33 23.14 18.39
N GLN A 278 -19.57 24.19 18.71
CA GLN A 278 -19.77 24.93 19.95
C GLN A 278 -20.98 25.86 19.78
N VAL A 279 -21.94 25.77 20.70
CA VAL A 279 -23.21 26.52 20.68
C VAL A 279 -23.34 27.38 21.92
N HIS A 280 -23.64 28.66 21.75
CA HIS A 280 -23.85 29.57 22.88
C HIS A 280 -25.23 29.37 23.50
N THR A 281 -25.29 29.39 24.83
CA THR A 281 -26.54 29.25 25.58
C THR A 281 -26.97 30.61 26.15
N ASN A 282 -28.24 30.71 26.56
CA ASN A 282 -28.81 31.84 27.29
C ASN A 282 -28.26 31.95 28.73
N TYR A 283 -27.63 30.88 29.25
CA TYR A 283 -27.22 30.76 30.64
C TYR A 283 -25.78 30.22 30.70
N GLY A 284 -24.81 31.14 30.88
CA GLY A 284 -23.39 30.81 31.03
C GLY A 284 -22.51 31.48 29.97
N SER A 285 -21.28 31.79 30.35
CA SER A 285 -20.25 32.32 29.43
C SER A 285 -19.54 31.22 28.63
N GLN A 286 -19.66 29.97 29.06
CA GLN A 286 -19.13 28.80 28.36
C GLN A 286 -20.25 28.18 27.53
N GLY A 287 -20.07 28.13 26.20
CA GLY A 287 -21.01 27.43 25.31
C GLY A 287 -21.03 25.92 25.56
N VAL A 288 -21.94 25.21 24.89
CA VAL A 288 -22.06 23.75 24.93
C VAL A 288 -21.51 23.15 23.64
N ALA A 289 -20.70 22.10 23.77
CA ALA A 289 -20.21 21.29 22.67
C ALA A 289 -21.27 20.26 22.24
N LEU A 290 -21.79 20.40 21.02
CA LEU A 290 -22.80 19.50 20.46
C LEU A 290 -22.27 18.80 19.21
N ILE A 291 -22.71 17.57 19.01
CA ILE A 291 -22.44 16.76 17.83
C ILE A 291 -23.77 16.29 17.23
N ARG A 292 -23.85 16.34 15.90
CA ARG A 292 -24.98 15.83 15.14
C ARG A 292 -24.60 14.51 14.48
N LEU A 293 -25.38 13.49 14.78
CA LEU A 293 -25.24 12.14 14.24
C LEU A 293 -26.44 11.82 13.37
N ARG A 294 -26.26 10.84 12.50
CA ARG A 294 -27.33 10.34 11.62
C ARG A 294 -27.37 8.83 11.62
N ASN A 295 -28.54 8.28 11.93
CA ASN A 295 -28.84 6.87 11.75
C ASN A 295 -29.23 6.60 10.28
N PRO A 296 -28.53 5.73 9.54
CA PRO A 296 -28.83 5.45 8.13
C PRO A 296 -30.21 4.81 7.92
N TRP A 297 -30.77 4.11 8.91
CA TRP A 297 -32.07 3.42 8.78
C TRP A 297 -33.27 4.35 8.75
N GLY A 298 -33.14 5.53 9.34
CA GLY A 298 -34.17 6.55 9.27
C GLY A 298 -35.54 6.22 9.81
N ASN A 299 -35.61 5.31 10.78
CA ASN A 299 -36.83 5.00 11.51
C ASN A 299 -36.89 5.76 12.84
N GLU A 300 -38.04 5.68 13.51
CA GLU A 300 -38.46 6.28 14.80
C GLU A 300 -37.52 6.02 16.01
N ARG A 301 -36.30 5.51 15.81
CA ARG A 301 -35.32 5.18 16.84
C ARG A 301 -34.15 6.15 16.78
N GLU A 302 -34.45 7.35 17.26
CA GLU A 302 -33.47 8.41 17.48
C GLU A 302 -33.08 8.47 18.95
N TRP A 303 -31.98 9.17 19.22
CA TRP A 303 -31.54 9.48 20.56
C TRP A 303 -32.67 10.13 21.36
N SER A 304 -33.04 9.54 22.50
CA SER A 304 -34.10 10.04 23.37
C SER A 304 -33.59 10.77 24.61
N GLY A 305 -32.28 11.06 24.68
CA GLY A 305 -31.63 11.72 25.81
C GLY A 305 -31.56 13.25 25.67
N PRO A 306 -30.69 13.93 26.45
CA PRO A 306 -30.48 15.37 26.34
C PRO A 306 -30.09 15.80 24.93
N TRP A 307 -30.67 16.91 24.47
CA TRP A 307 -30.51 17.47 23.11
C TRP A 307 -31.15 16.68 21.96
N SER A 308 -31.89 15.61 22.26
CA SER A 308 -32.82 14.99 21.30
C SER A 308 -33.82 16.00 20.71
N ASP A 309 -34.51 15.62 19.64
CA ASP A 309 -35.43 16.50 18.93
C ASP A 309 -36.59 17.03 19.81
N GLN A 310 -37.02 16.24 20.79
CA GLN A 310 -38.08 16.62 21.74
C GLN A 310 -37.53 17.19 23.06
N SER A 311 -36.22 17.38 23.16
CA SER A 311 -35.52 17.84 24.37
C SER A 311 -35.91 19.26 24.79
N LYS A 312 -36.04 19.49 26.11
CA LYS A 312 -36.34 20.83 26.65
C LYS A 312 -35.11 21.73 26.64
N GLU A 313 -33.92 21.15 26.56
CA GLU A 313 -32.62 21.78 26.62
C GLU A 313 -32.43 22.77 25.47
N TRP A 314 -33.09 22.54 24.32
CA TRP A 314 -33.14 23.51 23.22
C TRP A 314 -33.65 24.88 23.64
N ARG A 315 -34.51 24.98 24.66
CA ARG A 315 -35.00 26.26 25.22
C ARG A 315 -33.87 27.15 25.74
N SER A 316 -32.73 26.56 26.10
CA SER A 316 -31.54 27.29 26.53
C SER A 316 -30.75 27.92 25.38
N ILE A 317 -31.01 27.58 24.12
CA ILE A 317 -30.29 28.15 22.96
C ILE A 317 -31.07 29.34 22.38
N PRO A 318 -30.43 30.52 22.19
CA PRO A 318 -31.06 31.68 21.56
C PRO A 318 -31.61 31.37 20.15
N PRO A 319 -32.72 31.99 19.72
CA PRO A 319 -33.29 31.76 18.39
C PRO A 319 -32.31 31.98 17.22
N ASP A 320 -31.48 33.04 17.27
CA ASP A 320 -30.48 33.33 16.24
C ASP A 320 -29.42 32.22 16.15
N GLU A 321 -29.05 31.65 17.28
CA GLU A 321 -28.09 30.56 17.36
C GLU A 321 -28.69 29.25 16.82
N ARG A 322 -29.98 28.97 17.09
CA ARG A 322 -30.71 27.84 16.48
C ARG A 322 -30.76 27.96 14.95
N LYS A 323 -31.00 29.17 14.45
CA LYS A 323 -30.96 29.45 13.02
C LYS A 323 -29.55 29.29 12.45
N ARG A 324 -28.51 29.72 13.17
CA ARG A 324 -27.10 29.55 12.77
C ARG A 324 -26.70 28.08 12.65
N ILE A 325 -27.14 27.24 13.58
CA ILE A 325 -26.87 25.79 13.52
C ILE A 325 -27.75 25.06 12.50
N GLY A 326 -28.74 25.74 11.92
CA GLY A 326 -29.64 25.16 10.92
C GLY A 326 -30.49 24.04 11.52
N LEU A 327 -30.93 24.23 12.78
CA LEU A 327 -31.68 23.21 13.51
C LEU A 327 -33.01 22.92 12.79
N THR A 328 -33.15 21.70 12.31
CA THR A 328 -34.39 21.11 11.79
C THR A 328 -34.78 19.95 12.71
N PHE A 329 -36.08 19.71 12.84
CA PHE A 329 -36.65 18.61 13.61
C PHE A 329 -37.50 17.78 12.65
N ASP A 330 -36.82 17.14 11.71
CA ASP A 330 -37.43 16.31 10.68
C ASP A 330 -37.25 14.85 11.11
N GLU A 331 -38.17 13.95 10.76
CA GLU A 331 -38.01 12.50 11.01
C GLU A 331 -37.02 11.90 10.00
N ASP A 332 -35.79 12.42 10.01
CA ASP A 332 -34.74 12.16 9.04
C ASP A 332 -33.56 11.38 9.64
N GLY A 333 -33.75 10.80 10.85
CA GLY A 333 -32.77 10.00 11.57
C GLY A 333 -31.53 10.79 12.00
N GLU A 334 -31.46 12.11 11.75
CA GLU A 334 -30.48 12.98 12.37
C GLU A 334 -30.92 13.36 13.77
N PHE A 335 -29.97 13.40 14.70
CA PHE A 335 -30.22 13.90 16.04
C PHE A 335 -28.97 14.57 16.58
N TRP A 336 -29.16 15.51 17.49
CA TRP A 336 -28.08 16.10 18.26
C TRP A 336 -27.92 15.43 19.60
N MET A 337 -26.69 15.38 20.09
CA MET A 337 -26.37 15.00 21.46
C MET A 337 -25.21 15.85 21.99
N SER A 338 -25.01 15.83 23.31
CA SER A 338 -23.83 16.46 23.88
C SER A 338 -22.57 15.70 23.47
N PHE A 339 -21.46 16.42 23.25
CA PHE A 339 -20.19 15.77 22.91
C PHE A 339 -19.72 14.81 24.03
N SER A 340 -20.03 15.13 25.28
CA SER A 340 -19.74 14.26 26.42
C SER A 340 -20.51 12.94 26.35
N ASP A 341 -21.80 12.99 25.99
CA ASP A 341 -22.60 11.77 25.82
C ASP A 341 -22.08 10.95 24.64
N PHE A 342 -21.68 11.59 23.54
CA PHE A 342 -21.08 10.90 22.41
C PHE A 342 -19.83 10.10 22.82
N VAL A 343 -18.88 10.73 23.50
CA VAL A 343 -17.66 10.05 23.97
C VAL A 343 -17.97 8.93 24.98
N HIS A 344 -19.06 9.07 25.74
CA HIS A 344 -19.48 8.07 26.72
C HIS A 344 -20.18 6.84 26.10
N TYR A 345 -21.11 7.05 25.18
CA TYR A 345 -21.96 5.98 24.64
C TYR A 345 -21.37 5.30 23.39
N PHE A 346 -20.59 6.01 22.58
CA PHE A 346 -20.00 5.43 21.37
C PHE A 346 -18.66 4.78 21.69
N SER A 347 -18.32 3.74 20.92
CA SER A 347 -17.10 2.95 21.12
C SER A 347 -15.99 3.38 20.19
N ARG A 348 -16.31 3.71 18.93
CA ARG A 348 -15.34 4.00 17.88
C ARG A 348 -15.78 5.18 17.03
N LEU A 349 -14.81 5.97 16.59
CA LEU A 349 -14.95 7.03 15.60
C LEU A 349 -13.97 6.77 14.45
N GLU A 350 -14.44 6.95 13.23
CA GLU A 350 -13.68 6.81 12.00
C GLU A 350 -13.63 8.15 11.28
N LEU A 351 -12.44 8.63 10.95
CA LEU A 351 -12.19 9.91 10.31
C LEU A 351 -11.51 9.68 8.95
N CYS A 352 -12.26 9.77 7.85
CA CYS A 352 -11.71 9.62 6.51
C CYS A 352 -11.29 10.97 5.94
N HIS A 353 -9.98 11.22 5.93
CA HIS A 353 -9.37 12.42 5.37
C HIS A 353 -9.25 12.31 3.85
N LEU A 354 -9.93 13.22 3.15
CA LEU A 354 -9.88 13.29 1.70
C LEU A 354 -8.54 13.84 1.23
N GLY A 355 -7.91 13.14 0.30
CA GLY A 355 -6.71 13.64 -0.38
C GLY A 355 -7.03 14.79 -1.36
N PRO A 356 -5.99 15.46 -1.91
CA PRO A 356 -6.13 16.54 -2.88
C PRO A 356 -6.98 16.22 -4.11
N GLU A 357 -7.03 14.95 -4.53
CA GLU A 357 -7.81 14.46 -5.68
C GLU A 357 -9.32 14.42 -5.39
N SER A 358 -9.71 14.13 -4.16
CA SER A 358 -11.11 13.92 -3.78
C SER A 358 -11.73 15.18 -3.17
N ILE A 359 -10.91 16.05 -2.54
CA ILE A 359 -11.39 17.30 -1.95
C ILE A 359 -11.93 18.31 -2.99
N SER A 360 -11.47 18.24 -4.24
CA SER A 360 -12.00 19.08 -5.34
C SER A 360 -13.47 18.80 -5.65
N TYR A 361 -13.97 17.65 -5.20
CA TYR A 361 -15.36 17.18 -5.34
C TYR A 361 -16.13 17.33 -4.02
N SER A 362 -15.64 18.17 -3.10
CA SER A 362 -16.37 18.50 -1.89
C SER A 362 -17.12 19.82 -2.05
N PRO A 363 -18.46 19.85 -1.86
CA PRO A 363 -19.24 21.08 -1.93
C PRO A 363 -18.75 22.16 -0.96
N ARG A 364 -18.19 21.75 0.20
CA ARG A 364 -17.67 22.65 1.24
C ARG A 364 -16.34 23.33 0.84
N ALA A 365 -15.61 22.79 -0.14
CA ALA A 365 -14.38 23.37 -0.67
C ALA A 365 -14.61 24.58 -1.60
N THR A 366 -15.82 24.75 -2.14
CA THR A 366 -16.14 25.80 -3.14
C THR A 366 -16.41 27.18 -2.54
N THR A 367 -16.55 27.30 -1.21
CA THR A 367 -16.62 28.61 -0.57
C THR A 367 -15.22 29.23 -0.47
N ARG A 368 -14.98 30.32 -1.23
CA ARG A 368 -13.71 31.10 -1.31
C ARG A 368 -13.00 31.41 0.02
N ARG A 369 -13.68 31.23 1.16
CA ARG A 369 -13.21 31.58 2.50
C ARG A 369 -12.50 30.43 3.24
N ARG A 370 -12.45 29.20 2.69
CA ARG A 370 -11.88 28.00 3.35
C ARG A 370 -10.85 27.21 2.53
N ALA A 371 -10.39 27.76 1.39
CA ALA A 371 -9.33 27.17 0.57
C ALA A 371 -7.96 27.03 1.27
N THR A 372 -7.82 27.53 2.51
CA THR A 372 -6.60 27.53 3.34
C THR A 372 -6.41 26.25 4.16
N HIS A 373 -7.39 25.36 4.24
CA HIS A 373 -7.32 24.14 5.05
C HIS A 373 -7.48 22.89 4.17
N ARG A 374 -6.44 22.54 3.42
CA ARG A 374 -6.38 21.27 2.67
C ARG A 374 -5.31 20.39 3.28
N TRP A 375 -5.53 19.08 3.24
CA TRP A 375 -4.45 18.14 3.52
C TRP A 375 -3.48 18.13 2.33
N GLU A 376 -2.21 18.28 2.63
CA GLU A 376 -1.15 17.83 1.72
C GLU A 376 -1.01 16.32 1.90
N MET A 377 -0.80 15.61 0.79
CA MET A 377 -0.71 14.16 0.79
C MET A 377 0.47 13.72 -0.05
N ILE A 378 1.36 12.94 0.57
CA ILE A 378 2.42 12.25 -0.13
C ILE A 378 2.13 10.76 -0.14
N ARG A 379 2.47 10.13 -1.27
CA ARG A 379 2.24 8.71 -1.51
C ARG A 379 3.52 8.08 -2.01
N GLU A 380 4.02 7.13 -1.24
CA GLU A 380 5.19 6.33 -1.56
C GLU A 380 4.79 4.87 -1.74
N GLU A 381 5.46 4.17 -2.66
CA GLU A 381 5.27 2.73 -2.86
C GLU A 381 6.51 1.96 -2.43
N GLY A 382 6.31 0.78 -1.85
CA GLY A 382 7.43 -0.07 -1.48
C GLY A 382 7.06 -1.55 -1.45
N GLU A 383 8.05 -2.38 -1.17
CA GLU A 383 7.88 -3.82 -1.05
C GLU A 383 8.81 -4.40 0.02
N TRP A 384 8.27 -5.31 0.82
CA TRP A 384 9.03 -6.20 1.68
C TRP A 384 9.33 -7.47 0.89
N LEU A 385 10.62 -7.71 0.68
CA LEU A 385 11.12 -8.86 -0.07
C LEU A 385 11.90 -9.76 0.86
N ARG A 386 11.63 -11.06 0.77
CA ARG A 386 12.30 -12.07 1.57
C ARG A 386 13.81 -11.97 1.36
N ASN A 387 14.56 -12.10 2.46
CA ASN A 387 16.02 -12.08 2.50
C ASN A 387 16.66 -10.74 2.05
N SER A 388 15.86 -9.70 1.84
CA SER A 388 16.32 -8.38 1.39
C SER A 388 15.71 -7.27 2.24
N THR A 389 14.52 -6.79 1.88
CA THR A 389 13.87 -5.65 2.54
C THR A 389 12.81 -6.04 3.57
N ALA A 390 12.48 -7.32 3.72
CA ALA A 390 11.54 -7.82 4.73
C ALA A 390 12.22 -7.97 6.11
N GLY A 391 12.61 -6.84 6.71
CA GLY A 391 13.44 -6.82 7.92
C GLY A 391 12.70 -7.13 9.23
N GLY A 392 11.37 -7.15 9.24
CA GLY A 392 10.56 -7.30 10.46
C GLY A 392 10.60 -6.04 11.34
N CYS A 393 9.96 -6.08 12.51
CA CYS A 393 9.88 -4.92 13.40
C CYS A 393 11.16 -4.69 14.25
N SER A 394 11.18 -3.65 15.07
CA SER A 394 12.34 -3.26 15.89
C SER A 394 12.78 -4.31 16.93
N ASN A 395 11.96 -5.33 17.18
CA ASN A 395 12.34 -6.52 17.96
C ASN A 395 13.43 -7.37 17.28
N PHE A 396 13.66 -7.16 15.97
CA PHE A 396 14.65 -7.85 15.16
C PHE A 396 15.76 -6.89 14.72
N PRO A 397 16.63 -6.41 15.64
CA PRO A 397 17.61 -5.36 15.35
C PRO A 397 18.66 -5.75 14.29
N ASN A 398 18.85 -7.05 14.05
CA ASN A 398 19.77 -7.57 13.03
C ASN A 398 19.24 -7.44 11.60
N THR A 399 17.95 -7.16 11.43
CA THR A 399 17.29 -7.11 10.12
C THR A 399 16.42 -5.86 9.94
N PHE A 400 15.96 -5.23 11.02
CA PHE A 400 15.06 -4.06 11.00
C PHE A 400 15.55 -2.92 10.10
N TYR A 401 16.85 -2.61 10.11
CA TYR A 401 17.44 -1.53 9.31
C TYR A 401 17.39 -1.77 7.80
N MET A 402 17.09 -2.99 7.37
CA MET A 402 16.96 -3.36 5.96
C MET A 402 15.56 -3.10 5.40
N ASN A 403 14.57 -2.80 6.24
CA ASN A 403 13.26 -2.34 5.75
C ASN A 403 13.43 -1.06 4.92
N PRO A 404 12.53 -0.80 3.96
CA PRO A 404 12.52 0.47 3.24
C PRO A 404 12.43 1.64 4.21
N GLN A 405 13.09 2.75 3.88
CA GLN A 405 13.21 3.91 4.76
C GLN A 405 12.76 5.15 3.98
N PHE A 406 11.83 5.93 4.53
CA PHE A 406 11.29 7.12 3.87
C PHE A 406 11.60 8.35 4.70
N HIS A 407 12.35 9.29 4.15
CA HIS A 407 12.58 10.59 4.76
C HIS A 407 11.31 11.45 4.65
N VAL A 408 11.01 12.20 5.71
CA VAL A 408 9.90 13.15 5.76
C VAL A 408 10.30 14.39 6.55
N GLU A 409 9.97 15.57 6.02
CA GLU A 409 10.27 16.85 6.66
C GLU A 409 9.02 17.51 7.27
N VAL A 410 9.09 17.84 8.56
CA VAL A 410 8.09 18.68 9.23
C VAL A 410 8.58 20.12 9.18
N MET A 411 8.06 20.89 8.23
CA MET A 411 8.55 22.25 7.94
C MET A 411 8.17 23.27 9.01
N THR A 412 6.88 23.36 9.34
CA THR A 412 6.35 24.39 10.26
C THR A 412 5.31 23.80 11.20
N PRO A 413 5.12 24.40 12.39
CA PRO A 413 4.01 24.06 13.26
C PRO A 413 2.65 24.36 12.61
N ASP A 414 1.61 23.68 13.10
CA ASP A 414 0.24 23.94 12.65
C ASP A 414 -0.23 25.31 13.14
N GLU A 415 -0.98 26.02 12.28
CA GLU A 415 -1.32 27.44 12.43
C GLU A 415 -2.16 27.74 13.69
N SER A 416 -2.94 26.75 14.14
CA SER A 416 -3.84 26.84 15.29
C SER A 416 -3.22 26.35 16.61
N ASP A 417 -2.01 25.79 16.59
CA ASP A 417 -1.49 25.01 17.69
C ASP A 417 -0.46 25.75 18.55
N ARG A 418 -0.64 25.65 19.88
CA ARG A 418 0.18 26.36 20.87
C ARG A 418 1.44 25.61 21.30
N ASP A 419 1.58 24.34 20.93
CA ASP A 419 2.70 23.48 21.35
C ASP A 419 3.89 23.49 20.38
N GLY A 420 3.78 24.22 19.26
CA GLY A 420 4.83 24.35 18.25
C GLY A 420 5.13 23.06 17.48
N CYS A 421 4.17 22.13 17.41
CA CYS A 421 4.28 20.90 16.61
C CYS A 421 3.50 21.00 15.30
N GLY A 422 3.92 20.22 14.31
CA GLY A 422 3.14 19.95 13.09
C GLY A 422 2.47 18.57 13.17
N THR A 423 1.30 18.45 12.57
CA THR A 423 0.53 17.19 12.51
C THR A 423 0.91 16.36 11.29
N LEU A 424 1.27 15.10 11.52
CA LEU A 424 1.44 14.07 10.50
C LEU A 424 0.49 12.91 10.77
N VAL A 425 -0.33 12.56 9.78
CA VAL A 425 -1.13 11.34 9.78
C VAL A 425 -0.51 10.35 8.79
N VAL A 426 -0.04 9.22 9.29
CA VAL A 426 0.68 8.22 8.51
C VAL A 426 -0.17 6.96 8.38
N GLY A 427 -0.49 6.58 7.15
CA GLY A 427 -1.16 5.34 6.77
C GLY A 427 -0.21 4.37 6.06
N LEU A 428 -0.12 3.14 6.54
CA LEU A 428 0.66 2.07 5.90
C LEU A 428 -0.28 0.96 5.44
N MET A 429 -0.49 0.83 4.13
CA MET A 429 -1.42 -0.11 3.51
C MET A 429 -0.69 -1.24 2.79
N GLN A 430 -1.01 -2.49 3.10
CA GLN A 430 -0.51 -3.66 2.37
C GLN A 430 -1.40 -4.01 1.18
N LYS A 431 -0.78 -4.37 0.05
CA LYS A 431 -1.44 -4.55 -1.25
C LYS A 431 -1.57 -6.02 -1.64
N GLY A 432 -2.70 -6.38 -2.24
CA GLY A 432 -2.80 -7.61 -3.06
C GLY A 432 -2.97 -8.93 -2.28
N LEU A 433 -3.10 -8.90 -0.94
CA LEU A 433 -3.20 -10.13 -0.13
C LEU A 433 -4.59 -10.75 -0.20
N ARG A 434 -5.66 -9.94 -0.07
CA ARG A 434 -7.05 -10.41 -0.19
C ARG A 434 -7.31 -11.02 -1.57
N GLU A 435 -6.76 -10.43 -2.63
CA GLU A 435 -6.84 -10.98 -4.00
C GLU A 435 -6.12 -12.31 -4.20
N LYS A 436 -5.14 -12.61 -3.36
CA LYS A 436 -4.41 -13.89 -3.35
C LYS A 436 -5.00 -14.89 -2.35
N HIS A 437 -6.09 -14.55 -1.67
CA HIS A 437 -6.63 -15.31 -0.53
C HIS A 437 -5.59 -15.57 0.57
N ILE A 438 -4.72 -14.58 0.79
CA ILE A 438 -3.72 -14.58 1.86
C ILE A 438 -4.22 -13.64 2.96
N GLU A 439 -4.16 -14.08 4.22
CA GLU A 439 -4.48 -13.22 5.35
C GLU A 439 -3.51 -12.03 5.42
N PRO A 440 -3.97 -10.83 5.81
CA PRO A 440 -3.09 -9.68 5.98
C PRO A 440 -1.97 -9.98 6.98
N HIS A 441 -0.75 -9.55 6.68
CA HIS A 441 0.36 -9.62 7.63
C HIS A 441 0.13 -8.64 8.77
N VAL A 442 0.72 -8.91 9.93
CA VAL A 442 0.75 -7.94 11.02
C VAL A 442 1.72 -6.82 10.64
N ILE A 443 1.23 -5.61 10.38
CA ILE A 443 2.04 -4.49 9.89
C ILE A 443 2.08 -3.32 10.88
N GLY A 444 3.12 -2.49 10.77
CA GLY A 444 3.32 -1.28 11.56
C GLY A 444 4.47 -0.43 11.03
N TYR A 445 4.70 0.71 11.66
CA TYR A 445 5.81 1.59 11.30
C TYR A 445 6.42 2.26 12.53
N SER A 446 7.66 2.70 12.40
CA SER A 446 8.37 3.49 13.41
C SER A 446 8.93 4.76 12.80
N ILE A 447 8.89 5.86 13.55
CA ILE A 447 9.36 7.19 13.15
C ILE A 447 10.55 7.55 14.02
N TYR A 448 11.68 7.90 13.39
CA TYR A 448 12.90 8.34 14.07
C TYR A 448 13.25 9.75 13.63
N ARG A 449 13.81 10.55 14.55
CA ARG A 449 14.35 11.87 14.20
C ARG A 449 15.75 11.71 13.61
N MET A 450 16.01 12.36 12.48
CA MET A 450 17.31 12.31 11.84
C MET A 450 18.30 13.30 12.50
N PRO A 451 19.57 12.92 12.70
CA PRO A 451 20.61 13.85 13.13
C PRO A 451 20.84 14.92 12.06
N PRO A 452 21.17 16.17 12.43
CA PRO A 452 21.46 17.24 11.45
C PRO A 452 22.61 16.93 10.49
N SER A 453 23.49 15.99 10.86
CA SER A 453 24.62 15.56 10.04
C SER A 453 24.29 14.41 9.07
N ALA A 454 23.11 13.81 9.17
CA ALA A 454 22.71 12.71 8.30
C ALA A 454 22.29 13.24 6.92
N SER A 455 22.61 12.49 5.86
CA SER A 455 22.10 12.78 4.53
C SER A 455 20.63 12.40 4.43
N ASN A 456 19.80 13.26 3.86
CA ASN A 456 18.37 13.01 3.64
C ASN A 456 18.09 12.09 2.45
N ASN A 457 19.14 11.54 1.82
CA ASN A 457 19.01 10.68 0.63
C ASN A 457 19.63 9.29 0.80
N LEU A 458 20.42 9.05 1.85
CA LEU A 458 21.15 7.80 2.04
C LEU A 458 20.52 6.95 3.14
N LEU A 459 20.61 5.63 3.00
CA LEU A 459 20.11 4.69 3.99
C LEU A 459 20.82 4.84 5.33
N LEU A 460 20.02 4.81 6.39
CA LEU A 460 20.52 4.72 7.75
C LEU A 460 20.89 3.27 8.06
N ASP A 461 22.00 3.09 8.77
CA ASP A 461 22.56 1.77 9.05
C ASP A 461 22.03 1.16 10.35
N ARG A 462 22.44 -0.08 10.63
CA ARG A 462 22.12 -0.77 11.86
C ARG A 462 22.50 0.02 13.11
N ARG A 463 23.65 0.71 13.08
CA ARG A 463 24.17 1.47 14.23
C ARG A 463 23.23 2.62 14.59
N PHE A 464 22.68 3.32 13.60
CA PHE A 464 21.69 4.36 13.82
C PHE A 464 20.50 3.85 14.64
N PHE A 465 19.84 2.78 14.21
CA PHE A 465 18.65 2.25 14.89
C PHE A 465 18.94 1.59 16.24
N MET A 466 20.18 1.12 16.46
CA MET A 466 20.59 0.61 17.77
C MET A 466 20.90 1.72 18.79
N THR A 467 21.20 2.94 18.31
CA THR A 467 21.62 4.06 19.17
C THR A 467 20.55 5.11 19.38
N ASN A 468 19.52 5.14 18.53
CA ASN A 468 18.42 6.11 18.57
C ASN A 468 17.10 5.42 18.89
N SER A 469 16.28 6.04 19.72
CA SER A 469 14.91 5.60 19.98
C SER A 469 13.93 6.21 18.98
N SER A 470 12.85 5.49 18.68
CA SER A 470 11.74 6.02 17.89
C SER A 470 11.06 7.17 18.64
N VAL A 471 10.81 8.28 17.96
CA VAL A 471 10.04 9.42 18.51
C VAL A 471 8.53 9.19 18.44
N ALA A 472 8.10 8.37 17.48
CA ALA A 472 6.72 7.95 17.31
C ALA A 472 6.66 6.59 16.59
N ARG A 473 5.51 5.93 16.61
CA ARG A 473 5.28 4.63 15.98
C ARG A 473 3.79 4.44 15.72
N SER A 474 3.43 3.49 14.86
CA SER A 474 2.03 3.09 14.74
C SER A 474 1.46 2.71 16.12
N PRO A 475 0.19 3.04 16.42
CA PRO A 475 -0.39 2.78 17.75
C PRO A 475 -0.35 1.30 18.13
N ILE A 476 -0.55 0.43 17.14
CA ILE A 476 -0.53 -1.02 17.27
C ILE A 476 0.11 -1.63 16.02
N PHE A 477 0.65 -2.84 16.16
CA PHE A 477 0.96 -3.73 15.05
C PHE A 477 -0.22 -4.69 14.89
N ILE A 478 -0.88 -4.66 13.74
CA ILE A 478 -2.14 -5.39 13.54
C ILE A 478 -2.26 -5.94 12.12
N ASN A 479 -2.94 -7.07 11.97
CA ASN A 479 -3.23 -7.73 10.71
C ASN A 479 -4.44 -7.11 9.98
N MET A 480 -4.38 -5.80 9.73
CA MET A 480 -5.39 -5.09 8.94
C MET A 480 -4.81 -4.68 7.58
N ARG A 481 -5.68 -4.36 6.62
CA ARG A 481 -5.28 -3.88 5.30
C ARG A 481 -4.43 -2.60 5.38
N GLU A 482 -4.79 -1.69 6.28
CA GLU A 482 -4.03 -0.48 6.56
C GLU A 482 -3.95 -0.22 8.07
N VAL A 483 -2.80 0.31 8.52
CA VAL A 483 -2.63 0.86 9.86
C VAL A 483 -2.35 2.35 9.78
N THR A 484 -3.14 3.14 10.52
CA THR A 484 -3.07 4.60 10.52
C THR A 484 -2.68 5.11 11.91
N GLY A 485 -1.94 6.22 11.96
CA GLY A 485 -1.63 6.90 13.22
C GLY A 485 -1.37 8.39 13.02
N ARG A 486 -1.85 9.19 13.97
CA ARG A 486 -1.67 10.64 14.05
C ARG A 486 -0.56 10.98 15.02
N HIS A 487 0.38 11.80 14.56
CA HIS A 487 1.59 12.17 15.28
C HIS A 487 1.72 13.69 15.32
N ARG A 488 2.12 14.20 16.49
CA ARG A 488 2.49 15.61 16.67
C ARG A 488 4.00 15.68 16.82
N LEU A 489 4.68 16.24 15.82
CA LEU A 489 6.14 16.26 15.76
C LEU A 489 6.65 17.70 15.69
N LYS A 490 7.77 17.98 16.36
CA LYS A 490 8.43 19.29 16.23
C LYS A 490 9.01 19.45 14.82
N PRO A 491 9.18 20.68 14.32
CA PRO A 491 9.85 20.90 13.05
C PRO A 491 11.23 20.22 12.95
N GLY A 492 11.51 19.61 11.80
CA GLY A 492 12.76 18.90 11.50
C GLY A 492 12.60 17.68 10.59
N HIS A 493 13.71 16.96 10.40
CA HIS A 493 13.79 15.77 9.54
C HIS A 493 13.55 14.48 10.30
N TYR A 494 12.77 13.59 9.71
CA TYR A 494 12.42 12.29 10.26
C TYR A 494 12.55 11.20 9.20
N VAL A 495 12.66 9.96 9.65
CA VAL A 495 12.58 8.76 8.82
C VAL A 495 11.44 7.87 9.31
N ILE A 496 10.59 7.43 8.39
CA ILE A 496 9.54 6.45 8.61
C ILE A 496 10.04 5.10 8.09
N VAL A 497 10.01 4.09 8.95
CA VAL A 497 10.38 2.71 8.62
C VAL A 497 9.14 1.83 8.67
N PRO A 498 8.45 1.60 7.52
CA PRO A 498 7.35 0.65 7.41
C PRO A 498 7.87 -0.79 7.45
N CYS A 499 7.23 -1.64 8.26
CA CYS A 499 7.65 -3.03 8.43
C CYS A 499 6.47 -3.96 8.72
N THR A 500 6.65 -5.22 8.37
CA THR A 500 5.89 -6.33 8.95
C THR A 500 6.37 -6.61 10.37
N PHE A 501 5.58 -7.34 11.16
CA PHE A 501 5.98 -7.70 12.51
C PHE A 501 7.15 -8.69 12.48
N ASN A 502 7.03 -9.78 11.71
CA ASN A 502 8.09 -10.77 11.55
C ASN A 502 8.95 -10.46 10.32
N PRO A 503 10.25 -10.80 10.34
CA PRO A 503 11.09 -10.75 9.15
C PRO A 503 10.62 -11.76 8.10
N ASN A 504 11.02 -11.55 6.85
CA ASN A 504 10.75 -12.42 5.70
C ASN A 504 9.27 -12.57 5.29
N GLU A 505 8.36 -11.75 5.84
CA GLU A 505 6.99 -11.63 5.35
C GLU A 505 6.95 -10.73 4.10
N GLU A 506 6.48 -11.28 2.98
CA GLU A 506 6.49 -10.59 1.69
C GLU A 506 5.14 -9.93 1.40
N ALA A 507 5.18 -8.63 1.12
CA ALA A 507 4.06 -7.89 0.55
C ALA A 507 4.54 -6.60 -0.11
N LYS A 508 3.76 -6.11 -1.08
CA LYS A 508 3.85 -4.73 -1.54
C LYS A 508 3.05 -3.85 -0.60
N PHE A 509 3.46 -2.60 -0.42
CA PHE A 509 2.75 -1.65 0.41
C PHE A 509 2.67 -0.27 -0.24
N MET A 510 1.82 0.57 0.34
CA MET A 510 1.73 1.99 0.10
C MET A 510 1.86 2.72 1.43
N LEU A 511 2.73 3.72 1.46
CA LEU A 511 2.85 4.64 2.58
C LEU A 511 2.19 5.96 2.17
N ARG A 512 1.26 6.45 3.00
CA ARG A 512 0.53 7.69 2.79
C ARG A 512 0.81 8.61 3.96
N ILE A 513 1.24 9.84 3.67
CA ILE A 513 1.61 10.83 4.68
C ILE A 513 0.74 12.06 4.43
N PHE A 514 -0.13 12.37 5.38
CA PHE A 514 -1.00 13.53 5.37
C PHE A 514 -0.47 14.58 6.34
N SER A 515 -0.32 15.81 5.88
CA SER A 515 0.16 16.93 6.69
C SER A 515 -0.70 18.17 6.45
N GLU A 516 -0.82 19.04 7.46
CA GLU A 516 -1.57 20.31 7.30
C GLU A 516 -0.80 21.35 6.48
N ARG A 517 0.51 21.14 6.32
CA ARG A 517 1.43 21.99 5.57
C ARG A 517 2.16 21.18 4.51
N THR A 518 2.77 21.87 3.55
CA THR A 518 3.67 21.26 2.57
C THR A 518 4.74 20.45 3.27
N CYS A 519 4.88 19.21 2.84
CA CYS A 519 5.81 18.24 3.36
C CYS A 519 6.50 17.59 2.16
N ASP A 520 7.81 17.43 2.25
CA ASP A 520 8.60 16.72 1.24
C ASP A 520 8.95 15.33 1.78
N SER A 521 8.89 14.31 0.92
CA SER A 521 9.38 12.98 1.21
C SER A 521 10.15 12.38 0.05
N ASN A 522 11.01 11.42 0.38
CA ASN A 522 11.72 10.59 -0.57
C ASN A 522 12.09 9.26 0.09
N GLU A 523 12.18 8.20 -0.71
CA GLU A 523 12.83 6.97 -0.27
C GLU A 523 14.34 7.23 -0.07
N LEU A 524 14.88 6.75 1.05
CA LEU A 524 16.32 6.69 1.28
C LEU A 524 16.87 5.45 0.59
N ASP A 525 17.89 5.62 -0.24
CA ASP A 525 18.58 4.51 -0.89
C ASP A 525 20.08 4.79 -1.03
N ASP A 526 20.88 3.74 -1.17
CA ASP A 526 22.29 3.88 -1.46
C ASP A 526 22.52 4.25 -2.93
N VAL A 527 23.37 5.25 -3.16
CA VAL A 527 23.91 5.49 -4.50
C VAL A 527 24.81 4.31 -4.87
N THR A 528 24.54 3.73 -6.04
CA THR A 528 25.29 2.58 -6.53
C THR A 528 26.70 3.01 -6.95
N GLN A 529 27.69 2.65 -6.15
CA GLN A 529 29.10 2.99 -6.38
C GLN A 529 30.01 1.89 -5.84
N ILE A 530 31.12 1.65 -6.55
CA ILE A 530 32.24 0.91 -6.00
C ILE A 530 33.34 1.92 -5.70
N THR A 531 33.48 2.23 -4.41
CA THR A 531 34.65 2.87 -3.85
C THR A 531 35.59 1.75 -3.46
N ILE A 532 36.29 1.18 -4.45
CA ILE A 532 37.50 0.42 -4.13
C ILE A 532 38.45 1.50 -3.64
N ASP A 533 38.48 1.65 -2.32
CA ASP A 533 39.34 2.62 -1.68
C ASP A 533 40.75 2.24 -2.13
N SER A 534 41.37 3.05 -2.99
CA SER A 534 42.81 2.94 -3.25
C SER A 534 43.62 3.12 -1.96
N ASP A 535 42.93 3.57 -0.89
CA ASP A 535 43.37 3.73 0.50
C ASP A 535 42.80 2.68 1.47
N LEU A 536 42.20 1.57 1.00
CA LEU A 536 42.21 0.32 1.80
C LEU A 536 43.67 0.15 2.12
N PRO A 537 44.10 0.20 3.40
CA PRO A 537 45.45 0.59 3.72
C PRO A 537 46.33 -0.24 2.81
N SER A 538 47.07 0.46 1.95
CA SER A 538 48.35 -0.01 1.52
C SER A 538 49.15 -0.13 2.82
N GLN A 539 48.77 -1.08 3.69
CA GLN A 539 49.70 -1.73 4.57
C GLN A 539 50.74 -2.17 3.54
N PRO A 540 51.95 -1.59 3.58
CA PRO A 540 53.00 -2.06 2.72
C PRO A 540 53.00 -3.57 2.90
N LEU A 541 52.94 -4.31 1.78
CA LEU A 541 53.05 -5.77 1.74
C LEU A 541 53.99 -6.16 2.88
N ARG A 542 53.44 -6.83 3.91
CA ARG A 542 54.31 -7.23 5.03
C ARG A 542 55.37 -8.14 4.40
N THR A 543 56.59 -8.17 4.91
CA THR A 543 57.66 -9.06 4.39
C THR A 543 57.25 -10.54 4.29
N ALA A 544 56.19 -10.96 4.99
CA ALA A 544 55.54 -12.26 4.86
C ALA A 544 54.73 -12.46 3.56
N ASP A 545 54.20 -11.40 2.95
CA ASP A 545 53.46 -11.45 1.68
C ASP A 545 54.41 -11.59 0.48
N ASP A 546 55.62 -11.04 0.52
CA ASP A 546 56.60 -11.19 -0.57
C ASP A 546 57.06 -12.64 -0.74
N HIS A 547 57.40 -13.33 0.36
CA HIS A 547 57.73 -14.75 0.31
C HIS A 547 56.54 -15.64 -0.09
N LEU A 548 55.31 -15.21 0.21
CA LEU A 548 54.11 -15.92 -0.25
C LEU A 548 53.91 -15.73 -1.75
N ILE A 549 54.12 -14.52 -2.27
CA ILE A 549 54.05 -14.20 -3.70
C ILE A 549 55.12 -14.98 -4.47
N GLU A 550 56.36 -15.06 -3.97
CA GLU A 550 57.42 -15.88 -4.59
C GLU A 550 57.03 -17.36 -4.68
N ARG A 551 56.45 -17.91 -3.60
CA ARG A 551 55.94 -19.29 -3.60
C ARG A 551 54.78 -19.47 -4.58
N LEU A 552 53.88 -18.50 -4.65
CA LEU A 552 52.77 -18.49 -5.61
C LEU A 552 53.28 -18.42 -7.05
N GLU A 553 54.34 -17.65 -7.33
CA GLU A 553 54.98 -17.57 -8.64
C GLU A 553 55.59 -18.90 -9.06
N ILE A 554 56.27 -19.58 -8.14
CA ILE A 554 56.84 -20.91 -8.39
C ILE A 554 55.73 -21.93 -8.69
N VAL A 555 54.66 -21.94 -7.89
CA VAL A 555 53.51 -22.84 -8.10
C VAL A 555 52.79 -22.50 -9.41
N PHE A 556 52.56 -21.22 -9.69
CA PHE A 556 51.95 -20.74 -10.92
C PHE A 556 52.76 -21.18 -12.15
N ASN A 557 54.06 -20.89 -12.19
CA ASN A 557 54.92 -21.22 -13.32
C ASN A 557 55.02 -22.74 -13.54
N ARG A 558 54.96 -23.54 -12.47
CA ARG A 558 54.91 -25.00 -12.57
C ARG A 558 53.63 -25.49 -13.24
N ILE A 559 52.49 -24.83 -12.99
CA ILE A 559 51.18 -25.22 -13.52
C ILE A 559 50.94 -24.65 -14.92
N ALA A 560 51.34 -23.39 -15.16
CA ALA A 560 51.28 -22.72 -16.47
C ALA A 560 52.21 -23.38 -17.50
N GLY A 561 53.34 -23.94 -17.04
CA GLY A 561 54.29 -24.63 -17.89
C GLY A 561 54.80 -23.75 -19.04
N ALA A 562 54.96 -24.34 -20.22
CA ALA A 562 55.47 -23.63 -21.41
C ALA A 562 54.49 -22.58 -21.97
N SER A 563 53.21 -22.61 -21.58
CA SER A 563 52.20 -21.68 -22.08
C SER A 563 52.27 -20.29 -21.44
N GLY A 564 52.88 -20.19 -20.25
CA GLY A 564 52.97 -18.92 -19.49
C GLY A 564 51.64 -18.42 -18.91
N ALA A 565 50.53 -19.12 -19.14
CA ALA A 565 49.20 -18.77 -18.67
C ALA A 565 48.47 -19.99 -18.07
N ILE A 566 47.53 -19.75 -17.16
CA ILE A 566 46.68 -20.81 -16.59
C ILE A 566 45.26 -20.74 -17.17
N THR A 567 44.65 -21.92 -17.35
CA THR A 567 43.24 -22.07 -17.77
C THR A 567 42.29 -22.01 -16.56
N TYR A 568 40.99 -21.82 -16.79
CA TYR A 568 40.01 -21.72 -15.70
C TYR A 568 39.94 -23.01 -14.84
N THR A 569 40.20 -24.18 -15.42
CA THR A 569 40.23 -25.44 -14.67
C THR A 569 41.45 -25.50 -13.76
N GLN A 570 42.61 -25.05 -14.23
CA GLN A 570 43.82 -24.99 -13.40
C GLN A 570 43.69 -23.93 -12.30
N LEU A 571 43.07 -22.78 -12.61
CA LEU A 571 42.74 -21.77 -11.61
C LEU A 571 41.83 -22.36 -10.51
N GLN A 572 40.78 -23.09 -10.89
CA GLN A 572 39.87 -23.75 -9.97
C GLN A 572 40.62 -24.69 -9.00
N ASP A 573 41.50 -25.54 -9.53
CA ASP A 573 42.26 -26.49 -8.72
C ASP A 573 43.18 -25.78 -7.71
N ILE A 574 43.92 -24.75 -8.16
CA ILE A 574 44.80 -23.94 -7.30
C ILE A 574 44.00 -23.28 -6.16
N LEU A 575 42.89 -22.63 -6.51
CA LEU A 575 42.08 -21.92 -5.53
C LEU A 575 41.41 -22.88 -4.55
N ASN A 576 40.95 -24.04 -5.00
CA ASN A 576 40.37 -25.06 -4.14
C ASN A 576 41.40 -25.62 -3.15
N GLU A 577 42.60 -25.96 -3.60
CA GLU A 577 43.66 -26.42 -2.70
C GLU A 577 44.02 -25.38 -1.62
N ALA A 578 43.96 -24.10 -1.98
CA ALA A 578 44.34 -23.01 -1.09
C ALA A 578 43.22 -22.54 -0.14
N PHE A 579 41.96 -22.55 -0.55
CA PHE A 579 40.87 -21.94 0.22
C PHE A 579 40.07 -22.96 1.04
N THR A 580 39.91 -24.20 0.57
CA THR A 580 39.05 -25.22 1.23
C THR A 580 39.52 -25.62 2.64
N LYS A 581 40.76 -25.30 3.00
CA LYS A 581 41.34 -25.63 4.30
C LYS A 581 40.91 -24.68 5.43
N ASP A 582 40.27 -23.57 5.08
CA ASP A 582 40.06 -22.45 6.01
C ASP A 582 38.67 -22.42 6.67
N PHE A 583 37.65 -22.99 6.03
CA PHE A 583 36.29 -23.14 6.52
C PHE A 583 35.53 -24.13 5.61
N PRO A 584 34.42 -24.72 6.08
CA PRO A 584 33.67 -25.69 5.29
C PRO A 584 33.02 -25.02 4.05
N PHE A 585 33.55 -25.29 2.86
CA PHE A 585 32.86 -25.08 1.59
C PHE A 585 33.32 -26.12 0.55
N GLU A 586 32.46 -26.42 -0.42
CA GLU A 586 32.65 -27.52 -1.39
C GLU A 586 33.74 -27.25 -2.45
N GLY A 587 34.39 -26.10 -2.39
CA GLY A 587 35.25 -25.57 -3.45
C GLY A 587 34.51 -24.59 -4.37
N PHE A 588 35.28 -23.83 -5.13
CA PHE A 588 34.81 -22.92 -6.16
C PHE A 588 34.21 -23.69 -7.32
N SER A 589 33.06 -23.24 -7.82
CA SER A 589 32.44 -23.82 -9.01
C SER A 589 33.21 -23.47 -10.29
N ARG A 590 32.94 -24.23 -11.37
CA ARG A 590 33.48 -23.92 -12.70
C ARG A 590 33.04 -22.56 -13.20
N GLU A 591 31.85 -22.12 -12.81
CA GLU A 591 31.32 -20.83 -13.19
C GLU A 591 32.09 -19.70 -12.48
N THR A 592 32.32 -19.82 -11.18
CA THR A 592 33.14 -18.87 -10.42
C THR A 592 34.54 -18.74 -11.00
N ALA A 593 35.19 -19.87 -11.33
CA ALA A 593 36.51 -19.85 -11.96
C ALA A 593 36.51 -19.16 -13.33
N ARG A 594 35.45 -19.35 -14.15
CA ARG A 594 35.30 -18.67 -15.44
C ARG A 594 35.05 -17.17 -15.28
N SER A 595 34.20 -16.77 -14.33
CA SER A 595 33.96 -15.34 -14.06
C SER A 595 35.21 -14.65 -13.51
N MET A 596 36.01 -15.33 -12.68
CA MET A 596 37.29 -14.79 -12.19
C MET A 596 38.28 -14.56 -13.32
N MET A 597 38.33 -15.50 -14.27
CA MET A 597 39.12 -15.36 -15.49
C MET A 597 38.62 -14.18 -16.32
N ALA A 598 37.31 -14.08 -16.55
CA ALA A 598 36.72 -12.99 -17.33
C ALA A 598 36.96 -11.60 -16.72
N LEU A 599 37.00 -11.48 -15.39
CA LEU A 599 37.33 -10.23 -14.70
C LEU A 599 38.76 -9.74 -15.00
N MET A 600 39.69 -10.67 -15.25
CA MET A 600 41.12 -10.37 -15.35
C MET A 600 41.66 -10.43 -16.78
N ASP A 601 41.03 -11.24 -17.64
CA ASP A 601 41.38 -11.50 -19.03
C ASP A 601 40.91 -10.35 -19.95
N ALA A 602 41.51 -9.18 -19.76
CA ALA A 602 41.16 -7.96 -20.48
C ALA A 602 41.49 -8.03 -21.99
N ASP A 603 42.40 -8.91 -22.39
CA ASP A 603 42.82 -9.10 -23.78
C ASP A 603 42.11 -10.26 -24.50
N LEU A 604 41.17 -10.94 -23.83
CA LEU A 604 40.42 -12.09 -24.35
C LEU A 604 41.33 -13.25 -24.79
N SER A 605 42.49 -13.40 -24.12
CA SER A 605 43.42 -14.48 -24.38
C SER A 605 42.87 -15.85 -23.99
N GLY A 606 41.86 -15.89 -23.11
CA GLY A 606 41.28 -17.12 -22.56
C GLY A 606 42.18 -17.80 -21.52
N GLY A 607 43.19 -17.09 -21.02
CA GLY A 607 44.12 -17.54 -19.99
C GLY A 607 44.50 -16.42 -19.02
N LEU A 608 45.14 -16.78 -17.91
CA LEU A 608 45.59 -15.82 -16.90
C LEU A 608 47.11 -15.84 -16.82
N GLY A 609 47.77 -14.71 -17.06
CA GLY A 609 49.18 -14.52 -16.79
C GLY A 609 49.48 -14.32 -15.29
N PHE A 610 50.76 -14.37 -14.89
CA PHE A 610 51.10 -14.30 -13.46
C PHE A 610 50.71 -12.97 -12.79
N GLN A 611 50.84 -11.83 -13.49
CA GLN A 611 50.48 -10.53 -12.92
C GLN A 611 48.98 -10.39 -12.68
N GLU A 612 48.17 -10.88 -13.62
CA GLU A 612 46.70 -10.91 -13.50
C GLU A 612 46.29 -11.87 -12.37
N PHE A 613 46.88 -13.06 -12.32
CA PHE A 613 46.66 -14.02 -11.23
C PHE A 613 47.04 -13.43 -9.87
N LYS A 614 48.16 -12.70 -9.77
CA LYS A 614 48.60 -12.03 -8.54
C LYS A 614 47.58 -10.98 -8.09
N LYS A 615 47.05 -10.16 -9.02
CA LYS A 615 46.02 -9.15 -8.71
C LYS A 615 44.76 -9.83 -8.18
N LEU A 616 44.23 -10.81 -8.91
CA LEU A 616 43.06 -11.59 -8.51
C LEU A 616 43.25 -12.23 -7.13
N TRP A 617 44.40 -12.84 -6.88
CA TRP A 617 44.71 -13.50 -5.62
C TRP A 617 44.65 -12.54 -4.43
N MET A 618 45.16 -11.31 -4.59
CA MET A 618 45.12 -10.30 -3.53
C MET A 618 43.70 -9.85 -3.23
N GLU A 619 42.88 -9.63 -4.26
CA GLU A 619 41.46 -9.29 -4.10
C GLU A 619 40.69 -10.40 -3.36
N LEU A 620 40.88 -11.66 -3.78
CA LEU A 620 40.25 -12.82 -3.14
C LEU A 620 40.65 -12.97 -1.67
N ARG A 621 41.91 -12.64 -1.30
CA ARG A 621 42.35 -12.66 0.11
C ARG A 621 41.65 -11.60 0.94
N ILE A 622 41.46 -10.39 0.41
CA ILE A 622 40.72 -9.32 1.10
C ILE A 622 39.27 -9.76 1.31
N TRP A 623 38.59 -10.19 0.23
CA TRP A 623 37.20 -10.62 0.30
C TRP A 623 36.99 -11.82 1.24
N LYS A 624 37.92 -12.77 1.26
CA LYS A 624 37.93 -13.90 2.21
C LYS A 624 38.12 -13.44 3.65
N THR A 625 39.04 -12.51 3.90
CA THR A 625 39.31 -12.01 5.26
C THR A 625 38.08 -11.29 5.81
N ILE A 626 37.40 -10.51 4.96
CA ILE A 626 36.14 -9.86 5.33
C ILE A 626 35.04 -10.91 5.55
N PHE A 627 34.87 -11.89 4.64
CA PHE A 627 33.91 -12.97 4.82
C PHE A 627 34.08 -13.69 6.16
N LYS A 628 35.31 -14.09 6.51
CA LYS A 628 35.64 -14.75 7.78
C LYS A 628 35.29 -13.90 9.01
N LYS A 629 35.33 -12.56 8.89
CA LYS A 629 34.98 -11.66 9.99
C LYS A 629 33.47 -11.69 10.29
N PHE A 630 32.64 -11.94 9.27
CA PHE A 630 31.18 -11.95 9.39
C PHE A 630 30.62 -13.37 9.57
N ASP A 631 31.31 -14.42 9.10
CA ASP A 631 30.95 -15.83 9.38
C ASP A 631 31.49 -16.28 10.76
N GLU A 632 30.98 -15.67 11.84
CA GLU A 632 31.38 -16.00 13.22
C GLU A 632 31.10 -17.47 13.58
N GLY A 633 30.09 -18.08 12.93
CA GLY A 633 29.71 -19.48 13.13
C GLY A 633 30.57 -20.50 12.37
N HIS A 634 31.52 -20.05 11.53
CA HIS A 634 32.32 -20.90 10.64
C HIS A 634 31.47 -21.87 9.81
N THR A 635 30.33 -21.36 9.35
CA THR A 635 29.32 -22.13 8.60
C THR A 635 29.68 -22.24 7.11
N GLY A 636 30.58 -21.37 6.63
CA GLY A 636 30.89 -21.25 5.20
C GLY A 636 29.82 -20.49 4.40
N SER A 637 28.88 -19.84 5.08
CA SER A 637 27.79 -19.06 4.45
C SER A 637 27.51 -17.77 5.23
N LEU A 638 26.95 -16.78 4.55
CA LEU A 638 26.48 -15.52 5.16
C LEU A 638 24.96 -15.41 5.03
N GLU A 639 24.31 -14.82 6.03
CA GLU A 639 22.89 -14.49 5.94
C GLU A 639 22.71 -13.30 4.98
N ALA A 640 21.69 -13.38 4.11
CA ALA A 640 21.43 -12.38 3.10
C ALA A 640 21.08 -11.00 3.68
N PHE A 641 20.63 -10.88 4.92
CA PHE A 641 20.46 -9.57 5.57
C PHE A 641 21.79 -8.93 5.97
N GLU A 642 22.83 -9.72 6.21
CA GLU A 642 24.15 -9.23 6.60
C GLU A 642 25.01 -8.88 5.39
N LEU A 643 24.78 -9.55 4.26
CA LEU A 643 25.54 -9.37 3.02
C LEU A 643 25.68 -7.90 2.60
N ARG A 644 24.66 -7.05 2.78
CA ARG A 644 24.74 -5.62 2.42
C ARG A 644 25.83 -4.89 3.21
N ASN A 645 25.95 -5.17 4.50
CA ASN A 645 26.99 -4.57 5.33
C ASN A 645 28.38 -5.13 4.99
N VAL A 646 28.45 -6.41 4.64
CA VAL A 646 29.68 -7.03 4.12
C VAL A 646 30.14 -6.32 2.86
N MET A 647 29.23 -6.14 1.89
CA MET A 647 29.50 -5.41 0.65
C MET A 647 29.94 -3.96 0.90
N ARG A 648 29.25 -3.22 1.78
CA ARG A 648 29.65 -1.86 2.18
C ARG A 648 31.04 -1.82 2.81
N THR A 649 31.40 -2.81 3.62
CA THR A 649 32.75 -2.93 4.23
C THR A 649 33.85 -3.13 3.18
N ILE A 650 33.52 -3.77 2.05
CA ILE A 650 34.44 -3.95 0.92
C ILE A 650 34.50 -2.69 0.03
N GLY A 651 33.51 -1.80 0.14
CA GLY A 651 33.40 -0.59 -0.70
C GLY A 651 32.37 -0.70 -1.82
N PHE A 652 31.54 -1.75 -1.82
CA PHE A 652 30.39 -1.88 -2.71
C PHE A 652 29.14 -1.31 -2.06
N HIS A 653 28.72 -0.12 -2.52
CA HIS A 653 27.44 0.47 -2.18
C HIS A 653 26.45 0.20 -3.31
N VAL A 654 25.30 -0.38 -2.99
CA VAL A 654 24.30 -0.78 -3.99
C VAL A 654 22.91 -0.36 -3.54
N SER A 655 22.11 0.12 -4.49
CA SER A 655 20.71 0.48 -4.30
C SER A 655 19.85 -0.71 -3.90
N ASN A 656 18.66 -0.45 -3.34
CA ASN A 656 17.65 -1.46 -2.99
C ASN A 656 17.29 -2.31 -4.23
N LEU A 657 17.19 -1.68 -5.40
CA LEU A 657 16.90 -2.36 -6.67
C LEU A 657 17.97 -3.41 -7.02
N ILE A 658 19.25 -3.06 -6.92
CA ILE A 658 20.34 -3.98 -7.21
C ILE A 658 20.46 -5.04 -6.12
N TYR A 659 20.30 -4.64 -4.86
CA TYR A 659 20.37 -5.56 -3.73
C TYR A 659 19.29 -6.64 -3.81
N LYS A 660 18.07 -6.27 -4.23
CA LYS A 660 17.01 -7.23 -4.54
C LYS A 660 17.46 -8.28 -5.55
N ALA A 661 18.06 -7.85 -6.66
CA ALA A 661 18.54 -8.78 -7.69
C ALA A 661 19.65 -9.71 -7.16
N ILE A 662 20.51 -9.19 -6.28
CA ILE A 662 21.55 -9.96 -5.59
C ILE A 662 20.91 -11.02 -4.69
N ALA A 663 20.01 -10.63 -3.79
CA ALA A 663 19.34 -11.55 -2.87
C ALA A 663 18.58 -12.64 -3.62
N CYS A 664 17.84 -12.31 -4.69
CA CYS A 664 17.11 -13.29 -5.48
C CYS A 664 18.01 -14.27 -6.26
N ARG A 665 19.23 -13.86 -6.63
CA ARG A 665 20.13 -14.68 -7.46
C ARG A 665 21.08 -15.55 -6.64
N TYR A 666 21.60 -15.02 -5.54
CA TYR A 666 22.71 -15.64 -4.80
C TYR A 666 22.31 -16.20 -3.43
N ALA A 667 21.16 -15.78 -2.86
CA ALA A 667 20.67 -16.38 -1.63
C ALA A 667 19.88 -17.66 -1.93
N ASN A 668 20.16 -18.72 -1.18
CA ASN A 668 19.43 -19.98 -1.28
C ASN A 668 18.03 -19.90 -0.60
N GLU A 669 17.29 -21.00 -0.59
CA GLU A 669 15.94 -21.07 0.01
C GLU A 669 15.91 -20.73 1.52
N LYS A 670 17.05 -20.86 2.21
CA LYS A 670 17.23 -20.50 3.62
C LYS A 670 17.66 -19.05 3.81
N GLY A 671 17.90 -18.30 2.73
CA GLY A 671 18.41 -16.93 2.81
C GLY A 671 19.92 -16.83 3.02
N GLN A 672 20.64 -17.91 2.74
CA GLN A 672 22.09 -17.98 2.95
C GLN A 672 22.83 -17.90 1.62
N VAL A 673 23.97 -17.22 1.64
CA VAL A 673 24.88 -17.05 0.50
C VAL A 673 26.17 -17.79 0.81
N SER A 674 26.48 -18.82 0.02
CA SER A 674 27.69 -19.62 0.20
C SER A 674 28.95 -18.79 -0.09
N PHE A 675 30.11 -19.24 0.39
CA PHE A 675 31.37 -18.56 0.06
C PHE A 675 31.65 -18.52 -1.46
N ASP A 676 31.29 -19.58 -2.21
CA ASP A 676 31.43 -19.61 -3.67
C ASP A 676 30.54 -18.54 -4.32
N ASP A 677 29.26 -18.49 -3.93
CA ASP A 677 28.30 -17.50 -4.45
C ASP A 677 28.68 -16.07 -4.08
N TYR A 678 29.21 -15.86 -2.87
CA TYR A 678 29.71 -14.57 -2.42
C TYR A 678 30.86 -14.08 -3.30
N ILE A 679 31.84 -14.95 -3.59
CA ILE A 679 32.95 -14.58 -4.46
C ILE A 679 32.47 -14.37 -5.90
N LEU A 680 31.61 -15.26 -6.42
CA LEU A 680 31.02 -15.11 -7.76
C LEU A 680 30.26 -13.79 -7.91
N LEU A 681 29.49 -13.39 -6.88
CA LEU A 681 28.80 -12.11 -6.83
C LEU A 681 29.78 -10.94 -6.95
N LEU A 682 30.83 -10.90 -6.11
CA LEU A 682 31.78 -9.79 -6.10
C LEU A 682 32.56 -9.70 -7.42
N VAL A 683 33.00 -10.84 -7.96
CA VAL A 683 33.69 -10.91 -9.25
C VAL A 683 32.80 -10.37 -10.37
N ARG A 684 31.55 -10.82 -10.46
CA ARG A 684 30.61 -10.33 -11.48
C ARG A 684 30.29 -8.85 -11.30
N LEU A 685 30.09 -8.40 -10.06
CA LEU A 685 29.79 -7.01 -9.79
C LEU A 685 30.96 -6.11 -10.19
N SER A 686 32.20 -6.48 -9.84
CA SER A 686 33.41 -5.80 -10.32
C SER A 686 33.47 -5.77 -11.84
N THR A 687 33.26 -6.92 -12.51
CA THR A 687 33.33 -7.02 -13.98
C THR A 687 32.30 -6.11 -14.66
N VAL A 688 31.05 -6.12 -14.19
CA VAL A 688 29.97 -5.26 -14.69
C VAL A 688 30.33 -3.78 -14.53
N PHE A 689 30.85 -3.40 -13.36
CA PHE A 689 31.20 -2.00 -13.09
C PHE A 689 32.42 -1.52 -13.85
N GLU A 690 33.46 -2.34 -13.99
CA GLU A 690 34.64 -2.01 -14.80
C GLU A 690 34.25 -1.88 -16.27
N THR A 691 33.43 -2.80 -16.77
CA THR A 691 32.85 -2.73 -18.13
C THR A 691 32.05 -1.45 -18.31
N PHE A 692 31.19 -1.08 -17.35
CA PHE A 692 30.41 0.16 -17.39
C PHE A 692 31.30 1.41 -17.32
N LYS A 693 32.38 1.40 -16.53
CA LYS A 693 33.33 2.52 -16.44
C LYS A 693 34.14 2.70 -17.71
N ALA A 694 34.47 1.61 -18.41
CA ALA A 694 35.24 1.63 -19.65
C ALA A 694 34.44 2.14 -20.87
N GLN A 695 33.11 2.16 -20.81
CA GLN A 695 32.29 2.64 -21.91
C GLN A 695 32.36 4.15 -22.10
N GLU A 696 32.22 4.57 -23.36
CA GLU A 696 32.03 5.98 -23.72
C GLU A 696 30.78 6.55 -23.05
N ARG A 697 30.90 7.80 -22.60
CA ARG A 697 29.83 8.51 -21.90
C ARG A 697 29.29 9.66 -22.73
N THR A 698 27.99 9.82 -22.72
CA THR A 698 27.33 11.03 -23.20
C THR A 698 27.65 12.24 -22.31
N LYS A 699 27.35 13.45 -22.77
CA LYS A 699 27.59 14.70 -22.02
C LYS A 699 26.86 14.76 -20.67
N ASP A 700 25.76 14.03 -20.54
CA ASP A 700 24.96 13.86 -19.32
C ASP A 700 25.37 12.63 -18.50
N GLY A 701 26.48 11.97 -18.83
CA GLY A 701 27.11 10.93 -18.01
C GLY A 701 26.56 9.51 -18.18
N ARG A 702 25.66 9.27 -19.14
CA ARG A 702 25.14 7.93 -19.46
C ARG A 702 26.13 7.14 -20.31
N ALA A 703 26.33 5.87 -19.99
CA ALA A 703 27.14 4.96 -20.81
C ALA A 703 26.38 4.58 -22.09
N VAL A 704 27.07 4.58 -23.22
CA VAL A 704 26.51 4.19 -24.52
C VAL A 704 27.03 2.82 -24.90
N PHE A 705 26.14 1.91 -25.30
CA PHE A 705 26.50 0.60 -25.81
C PHE A 705 25.94 0.42 -27.23
N GLY A 706 26.80 -0.03 -28.16
CA GLY A 706 26.33 -0.66 -29.39
C GLY A 706 25.69 -2.02 -29.10
N ALA A 707 24.86 -2.53 -30.01
CA ALA A 707 24.21 -3.84 -29.81
C ALA A 707 25.23 -4.99 -29.69
N GLU A 708 26.26 -4.99 -30.53
CA GLU A 708 27.32 -6.01 -30.50
C GLU A 708 28.17 -5.90 -29.24
N ASP A 709 28.55 -4.68 -28.84
CA ASP A 709 29.30 -4.45 -27.61
C ASP A 709 28.50 -4.84 -26.36
N PHE A 710 27.21 -4.49 -26.30
CA PHE A 710 26.34 -4.90 -25.20
C PHE A 710 26.24 -6.42 -25.09
N ILE A 711 26.00 -7.10 -26.22
CA ILE A 711 25.91 -8.57 -26.24
C ILE A 711 27.25 -9.20 -25.85
N ARG A 712 28.37 -8.69 -26.38
CA ARG A 712 29.72 -9.13 -26.02
C ARG A 712 29.97 -8.99 -24.52
N SER A 713 29.66 -7.82 -23.94
CA SER A 713 29.79 -7.58 -22.50
C SER A 713 28.92 -8.53 -21.67
N VAL A 714 27.66 -8.76 -22.06
CA VAL A 714 26.75 -9.65 -21.33
C VAL A 714 27.16 -11.12 -21.41
N ILE A 715 27.77 -11.56 -22.52
CA ILE A 715 28.24 -12.96 -22.67
C ILE A 715 29.50 -13.22 -21.82
N TYR A 716 30.34 -12.19 -21.63
CA TYR A 716 31.60 -12.31 -20.91
C TYR A 716 31.45 -12.14 -19.38
N ILE A 717 30.29 -11.68 -18.90
CA ILE A 717 29.92 -11.49 -17.47
C ILE A 717 29.10 -12.68 -16.96
#